data_AF-A0A935PJ91-F1
#
_entry.id   AF-A0A935PJ91-F1
#
_cell.length_a   1.000
_cell.length_b   1.000
_cell.length_c   1.000
_cell.angle_alpha   90.00
_cell.angle_beta   90.00
_cell.angle_gamma   90.00
#
_symmetry.space_group_name_H-M   'P 1'
#
loop_
_entity.id
_entity.type
_entity.pdbx_description
1 polymer ?
#
loop_
_entity_poly.entity_id
_entity_poly.type
_entity_poly.pdbx_seq_one_letter_code
_entity_poly.pdbx_strand_id
1 'polypeptide(L)'
;MTNMTPISSKSSRTTLGWRVLLALLLTASCGETDSGGLTGPAPTGALELSLSGLPAGVAGRLIVIGPNRIDTLTSSRMLSGLTPGEYQLAAQDVDAADVTLLASPAFQTITVNGGGTASAHVDYHPGAPRSGSLTVAVEGLPAGVNGAVAVSGPSGFYQNLTTTTSAAGLIAGTYLIAANPVTIDGETYAAEPASQSVVVVTAEMRTGVVQYRRVVAASGALSVTTSGLPTGAMAAITISGPNNFAATLTASSQLEQLTPGSYTVAASEVAVEGARHIPTPASQVITVTGGNVAAVAVTYAPPSTQVTGGLNLQVTGLGGGAPAAIAVSGPNGYARLVNATSVIDGLAPGSYTVNSVAVLVNGLSHTPSPSSQTVTIVAGASATANVAYSVPSPTLGQLQMTIAGLPIPAAAAITVTGPDGTPFQVTASTTIDGLTPGSYTVAASPVTVTGVNYLAGPASQVATVVGGTTVAVSVLYVAPTPSMGQLAVDINGLPGGAAAAITVTGPNGYSRQVTTSETINALPIGGYTVTASAVTVGGVSYLPTPTAQAAAITAGVRTVTAFSYAAPSPTTGSLTLTVSGVPAPAAAAITVTGPDGFSRAVPATTTLEGLAPGSYTVTATPVVLSGVSYLPAPTSQVVTVTAGATGTGAVAYAVAAPTTGQLSVTISGLPGGANAAITVTGPNGYSHAVTANETITGLLPGSYTVAATSVVASGVTYLATPTSQAATITAGGSSSSSIAYAVQAPTTGQLTVTVSGLPGGANSVITVTGPNSYSHSVTATETITALTPGTYTITSSTVTAGGTSYTPAPNSQSATVTAGATATRSVAYTAVAAPATITVDTTIRFQLMTGWEATTQVGQAEPGFAGYQTELMDLAANDLGINRLRLEIASGAENTVDYYAQYRAGTITSAQYNAQRYAWVNDNADPNSANGSGFKWSKLDESIESTVLPMRSRLAARGEALYVNLNYVSFGNSTAQQSAAEYAELILATFQHMQSQYGFVPDAVEVILEPDNNTIRTGTGIGGLIATTGARLAAAGFHPDFSARRSSASAPQCSSISGAVSRISTQT
;
A
#
# COMPACT_ATOMS: atom_id res chain seq x y z
N MET A 1 -25.10 15.49 60.72
CA MET A 1 -24.25 14.30 60.62
C MET A 1 -23.26 14.55 59.51
N THR A 2 -22.00 14.70 59.89
CA THR A 2 -20.83 14.93 59.02
C THR A 2 -20.37 13.64 58.35
N ASN A 3 -19.75 13.79 57.17
CA ASN A 3 -19.09 12.78 56.31
C ASN A 3 -19.97 11.97 55.36
N MET A 4 -20.18 12.51 54.15
CA MET A 4 -20.29 11.72 52.92
C MET A 4 -19.38 12.33 51.86
N THR A 5 -18.37 11.57 51.47
CA THR A 5 -17.48 11.77 50.32
C THR A 5 -18.27 11.58 49.02
N PRO A 6 -18.03 12.36 47.94
CA PRO A 6 -18.70 12.13 46.65
C PRO A 6 -18.17 10.85 45.98
N ILE A 7 -19.08 9.93 45.64
CA ILE A 7 -18.84 8.80 44.74
C ILE A 7 -18.58 9.36 43.33
N SER A 8 -17.44 9.02 42.72
CA SER A 8 -17.13 9.43 41.35
C SER A 8 -17.94 8.59 40.35
N SER A 9 -18.83 9.22 39.60
CA SER A 9 -19.53 8.59 38.48
C SER A 9 -18.58 8.43 37.29
N LYS A 10 -18.03 7.23 37.06
CA LYS A 10 -17.40 6.83 35.80
C LYS A 10 -18.37 5.98 34.98
N SER A 11 -19.21 6.64 34.17
CA SER A 11 -19.79 6.02 32.97
C SER A 11 -19.22 6.77 31.77
N SER A 12 -18.35 6.11 30.98
CA SER A 12 -17.83 6.69 29.75
C SER A 12 -18.96 6.78 28.72
N ARG A 13 -19.17 7.97 28.17
CA ARG A 13 -20.23 8.28 27.18
C ARG A 13 -20.00 7.67 25.80
N THR A 14 -18.94 6.87 25.60
CA THR A 14 -18.48 6.47 24.25
C THR A 14 -19.12 5.18 23.72
N THR A 15 -19.73 4.34 24.55
CA THR A 15 -20.36 3.08 24.10
C THR A 15 -21.88 3.14 23.89
N LEU A 16 -22.52 4.29 24.16
CA LEU A 16 -23.98 4.46 24.03
C LEU A 16 -24.44 4.89 22.62
N GLY A 17 -23.50 5.23 21.72
CA GLY A 17 -23.80 5.90 20.45
C GLY A 17 -24.36 5.04 19.32
N TRP A 18 -24.38 3.71 19.43
CA TRP A 18 -24.78 2.81 18.31
C TRP A 18 -26.00 1.92 18.58
N ARG A 19 -26.61 1.97 19.77
CA ARG A 19 -27.79 1.13 20.10
C ARG A 19 -29.12 1.88 20.24
N VAL A 20 -29.13 3.21 20.20
CA VAL A 20 -30.38 4.00 20.35
C VAL A 20 -30.97 4.47 18.99
N LEU A 21 -30.21 4.40 17.89
CA LEU A 21 -30.66 4.94 16.59
C LEU A 21 -31.57 4.00 15.77
N LEU A 22 -31.89 2.80 16.26
CA LEU A 22 -32.81 1.86 15.59
C LEU A 22 -34.18 1.72 16.27
N ALA A 23 -34.47 2.50 17.31
CA ALA A 23 -35.68 2.34 18.13
C ALA A 23 -36.70 3.49 18.07
N LEU A 24 -36.51 4.51 17.21
CA LEU A 24 -37.54 5.55 16.97
C LEU A 24 -37.90 5.63 15.48
N LEU A 25 -38.66 4.64 15.02
CA LEU A 25 -39.40 4.68 13.77
C LEU A 25 -40.73 3.96 13.98
N LEU A 26 -41.66 4.61 14.67
CA LEU A 26 -43.09 4.25 14.68
C LEU A 26 -43.96 5.46 15.06
N THR A 27 -44.65 5.95 14.03
CA THR A 27 -45.93 6.72 13.99
C THR A 27 -46.07 8.05 14.73
N ALA A 28 -46.16 9.13 13.92
CA ALA A 28 -47.14 10.20 14.11
C ALA A 28 -47.65 10.66 12.73
N SER A 29 -48.61 9.90 12.21
CA SER A 29 -49.60 10.39 11.25
C SER A 29 -50.73 11.02 12.08
N CYS A 30 -50.98 12.31 11.91
CA CYS A 30 -52.29 12.97 12.03
C CYS A 30 -52.13 14.49 11.91
N GLY A 31 -52.86 15.11 10.99
CA GLY A 31 -53.11 16.56 10.99
C GLY A 31 -53.10 17.21 9.61
N GLU A 32 -54.00 16.82 8.71
CA GLU A 32 -54.42 17.69 7.61
C GLU A 32 -55.23 18.86 8.18
N THR A 33 -54.90 20.09 7.77
CA THR A 33 -55.87 21.18 7.67
C THR A 33 -55.64 21.90 6.35
N ASP A 34 -56.66 21.87 5.50
CA ASP A 34 -56.79 22.62 4.26
C ASP A 34 -56.61 24.13 4.46
N SER A 35 -55.87 24.77 3.54
CA SER A 35 -56.27 26.08 3.03
C SER A 35 -55.61 26.37 1.67
N GLY A 36 -56.43 26.40 0.62
CA GLY A 36 -56.42 27.43 -0.44
C GLY A 36 -55.18 27.57 -1.32
N GLY A 37 -55.34 27.27 -2.61
CA GLY A 37 -54.30 27.35 -3.62
C GLY A 37 -53.63 28.73 -3.80
N LEU A 38 -52.32 28.68 -4.03
CA LEU A 38 -51.56 29.63 -4.83
C LEU A 38 -50.48 28.83 -5.60
N THR A 39 -50.55 28.85 -6.93
CA THR A 39 -49.56 28.24 -7.82
C THR A 39 -48.31 29.11 -7.87
N GLY A 40 -47.34 28.80 -7.02
CA GLY A 40 -45.95 29.25 -7.05
C GLY A 40 -45.13 28.35 -6.12
N PRO A 41 -43.83 28.09 -6.38
CA PRO A 41 -43.04 27.28 -5.46
C PRO A 41 -43.08 27.92 -4.07
N ALA A 42 -43.52 27.17 -3.06
CA ALA A 42 -43.56 27.63 -1.68
C ALA A 42 -42.18 28.21 -1.29
N PRO A 43 -42.12 29.35 -0.59
CA PRO A 43 -40.85 29.99 -0.27
C PRO A 43 -39.97 29.02 0.52
N THR A 44 -38.78 28.74 -0.01
CA THR A 44 -37.80 27.90 0.66
C THR A 44 -37.07 28.71 1.73
N GLY A 45 -36.68 28.06 2.83
CA GLY A 45 -35.88 28.66 3.90
C GLY A 45 -34.39 28.37 3.76
N ALA A 46 -33.60 28.90 4.69
CA ALA A 46 -32.18 28.59 4.85
C ALA A 46 -31.83 28.27 6.31
N LEU A 47 -30.75 27.52 6.51
CA LEU A 47 -30.19 27.19 7.81
C LEU A 47 -28.68 27.48 7.80
N GLU A 48 -28.25 28.46 8.59
CA GLU A 48 -26.85 28.78 8.82
C GLU A 48 -26.30 27.92 9.96
N LEU A 49 -25.31 27.09 9.64
CA LEU A 49 -24.68 26.17 10.60
C LEU A 49 -23.25 26.65 10.88
N SER A 50 -22.97 26.94 12.15
CA SER A 50 -21.65 27.38 12.59
C SER A 50 -21.02 26.36 13.53
N LEU A 51 -19.78 25.98 13.24
CA LEU A 51 -18.94 25.11 14.05
C LEU A 51 -17.75 25.92 14.57
N SER A 52 -17.45 25.82 15.87
CA SER A 52 -16.26 26.42 16.49
C SER A 52 -15.51 25.42 17.36
N GLY A 53 -14.32 25.79 17.84
CA GLY A 53 -13.52 24.96 18.76
C GLY A 53 -12.72 23.81 18.11
N LEU A 54 -12.86 23.59 16.80
CA LEU A 54 -12.09 22.61 16.04
C LEU A 54 -10.68 23.12 15.71
N PRO A 55 -9.60 22.35 15.99
CA PRO A 55 -8.24 22.67 15.54
C PRO A 55 -8.11 22.74 14.01
N ALA A 56 -7.10 23.47 13.53
CA ALA A 56 -6.85 23.60 12.10
C ALA A 56 -6.65 22.21 11.44
N GLY A 57 -7.46 21.91 10.42
CA GLY A 57 -7.43 20.63 9.71
C GLY A 57 -8.31 19.51 10.31
N VAL A 58 -8.95 19.74 11.45
CA VAL A 58 -9.89 18.78 12.06
C VAL A 58 -11.32 19.10 11.62
N ALA A 59 -11.97 18.13 10.95
CA ALA A 59 -13.34 18.24 10.48
C ALA A 59 -14.35 17.97 11.61
N GLY A 60 -15.39 18.80 11.70
CA GLY A 60 -16.54 18.54 12.57
C GLY A 60 -17.36 17.33 12.10
N ARG A 61 -18.31 16.87 12.90
CA ARG A 61 -19.30 15.86 12.50
C ARG A 61 -20.68 16.27 12.94
N LEU A 62 -21.44 16.90 12.05
CA LEU A 62 -22.81 17.34 12.28
C LEU A 62 -23.75 16.68 11.27
N ILE A 63 -24.76 15.97 11.75
CA ILE A 63 -25.83 15.41 10.92
C ILE A 63 -27.06 16.30 11.09
N VAL A 64 -27.69 16.68 9.98
CA VAL A 64 -28.90 17.50 9.93
C VAL A 64 -29.98 16.69 9.26
N ILE A 65 -31.08 16.44 9.94
CA ILE A 65 -32.22 15.64 9.48
C ILE A 65 -33.43 16.57 9.41
N GLY A 66 -33.93 16.81 8.21
CA GLY A 66 -35.13 17.62 7.98
C GLY A 66 -36.23 16.85 7.26
N PRO A 67 -37.37 17.50 7.00
CA PRO A 67 -38.60 16.85 6.52
C PRO A 67 -38.43 16.02 5.24
N ASN A 68 -37.49 16.39 4.36
CA ASN A 68 -37.23 15.72 3.08
C ASN A 68 -35.72 15.54 2.77
N ARG A 69 -34.83 15.66 3.76
CA ARG A 69 -33.38 15.69 3.51
C ARG A 69 -32.56 15.33 4.74
N ILE A 70 -31.44 14.62 4.53
CA ILE A 70 -30.39 14.41 5.52
C ILE A 70 -29.09 14.96 4.95
N ASP A 71 -28.44 15.88 5.67
CA ASP A 71 -27.13 16.43 5.32
C ASP A 71 -26.10 16.09 6.40
N THR A 72 -24.89 15.71 5.98
CA THR A 72 -23.74 15.58 6.88
C THR A 72 -22.76 16.72 6.60
N LEU A 73 -22.40 17.45 7.65
CA LEU A 73 -21.52 18.61 7.57
C LEU A 73 -20.27 18.40 8.41
N THR A 74 -19.15 18.84 7.83
CA THR A 74 -17.82 18.76 8.43
C THR A 74 -17.20 20.14 8.72
N SER A 75 -17.86 21.21 8.29
CA SER A 75 -17.46 22.60 8.48
C SER A 75 -18.68 23.53 8.51
N SER A 76 -18.51 24.75 9.03
CA SER A 76 -19.53 25.79 9.02
C SER A 76 -20.03 26.05 7.60
N ARG A 77 -21.36 26.10 7.41
CA ARG A 77 -21.98 26.21 6.09
C ARG A 77 -23.41 26.72 6.18
N MET A 78 -23.84 27.44 5.14
CA MET A 78 -25.25 27.74 4.91
C MET A 78 -25.91 26.69 4.01
N LEU A 79 -27.03 26.14 4.46
CA LEU A 79 -27.92 25.28 3.67
C LEU A 79 -29.11 26.12 3.20
N SER A 80 -29.27 26.29 1.90
CA SER A 80 -30.35 27.09 1.29
C SER A 80 -31.33 26.19 0.51
N GLY A 81 -32.54 26.67 0.27
CA GLY A 81 -33.55 25.91 -0.47
C GLY A 81 -34.28 24.86 0.38
N LEU A 82 -34.29 25.04 1.71
CA LEU A 82 -34.86 24.10 2.66
C LEU A 82 -36.39 24.17 2.68
N THR A 83 -37.05 23.02 2.75
CA THR A 83 -38.50 22.95 3.00
C THR A 83 -38.79 23.49 4.39
N PRO A 84 -39.76 24.40 4.58
CA PRO A 84 -40.13 24.86 5.90
C PRO A 84 -40.53 23.69 6.82
N GLY A 85 -40.06 23.67 8.06
CA GLY A 85 -40.30 22.58 9.01
C GLY A 85 -39.21 22.44 10.07
N GLU A 86 -39.32 21.41 10.92
CA GLU A 86 -38.32 21.12 11.95
C GLU A 86 -37.14 20.32 11.39
N TYR A 87 -35.93 20.76 11.77
CA TYR A 87 -34.67 20.12 11.46
C TYR A 87 -34.00 19.68 12.77
N GLN A 88 -33.69 18.39 12.88
CA GLN A 88 -32.92 17.82 13.97
C GLN A 88 -31.44 17.82 13.63
N LEU A 89 -30.63 18.37 14.51
CA LEU A 89 -29.19 18.44 14.39
C LEU A 89 -28.59 17.51 15.43
N ALA A 90 -27.71 16.60 15.00
CA ALA A 90 -26.97 15.69 15.84
C ALA A 90 -25.46 15.88 15.59
N ALA A 91 -24.78 16.54 16.52
CA ALA A 91 -23.34 16.69 16.50
C ALA A 91 -22.67 15.54 17.25
N GLN A 92 -21.66 14.95 16.63
CA GLN A 92 -20.86 13.88 17.22
C GLN A 92 -19.56 14.45 17.75
N ASP A 93 -19.07 13.91 18.86
CA ASP A 93 -17.72 14.18 19.35
C ASP A 93 -16.69 13.84 18.26
N VAL A 94 -15.62 14.64 18.19
CA VAL A 94 -14.57 14.53 17.18
C VAL A 94 -13.25 14.21 17.84
N ASP A 95 -12.59 13.15 17.36
CA ASP A 95 -11.29 12.74 17.87
C ASP A 95 -10.16 13.55 17.20
N ALA A 96 -9.41 14.29 18.02
CA ALA A 96 -8.25 15.07 17.60
C ALA A 96 -7.01 14.61 18.38
N ALA A 97 -6.09 13.90 17.72
CA ALA A 97 -4.81 13.40 18.25
C ALA A 97 -4.82 12.90 19.71
N ASP A 98 -4.65 13.80 20.68
CA ASP A 98 -4.48 13.57 22.12
C ASP A 98 -5.75 13.86 22.97
N VAL A 99 -6.83 14.36 22.36
CA VAL A 99 -8.08 14.73 23.04
C VAL A 99 -9.33 14.39 22.21
N THR A 100 -10.43 14.01 22.86
CA THR A 100 -11.75 14.04 22.20
C THR A 100 -12.32 15.44 22.35
N LEU A 101 -12.64 16.09 21.24
CA LEU A 101 -13.39 17.34 21.24
C LEU A 101 -14.87 17.01 21.40
N LEU A 102 -15.44 17.42 22.52
CA LEU A 102 -16.83 17.15 22.86
C LEU A 102 -17.72 18.19 22.17
N ALA A 103 -18.75 17.73 21.46
CA ALA A 103 -19.67 18.61 20.76
C ALA A 103 -20.75 19.14 21.72
N SER A 104 -20.90 20.46 21.78
CA SER A 104 -21.86 21.12 22.67
C SER A 104 -22.66 22.21 21.94
N PRO A 105 -24.01 22.14 21.94
CA PRO A 105 -24.83 21.00 22.35
C PRO A 105 -24.76 19.86 21.30
N ALA A 106 -24.73 18.61 21.77
CA ALA A 106 -24.68 17.42 20.90
C ALA A 106 -25.97 17.18 20.08
N PHE A 107 -27.11 17.73 20.53
CA PHE A 107 -28.38 17.67 19.82
C PHE A 107 -29.11 19.01 19.86
N GLN A 108 -29.72 19.40 18.74
CA GLN A 108 -30.56 20.60 18.65
C GLN A 108 -31.76 20.32 17.74
N THR A 109 -32.87 21.01 17.96
CA THR A 109 -34.01 21.06 17.03
C THR A 109 -34.22 22.50 16.62
N ILE A 110 -34.28 22.74 15.31
CA ILE A 110 -34.36 24.07 14.71
C ILE A 110 -35.53 24.10 13.74
N THR A 111 -36.43 25.06 13.89
CA THR A 111 -37.50 25.30 12.91
C THR A 111 -37.00 26.24 11.81
N VAL A 112 -37.06 25.79 10.56
CA VAL A 112 -36.77 26.61 9.37
C VAL A 112 -38.09 27.11 8.80
N ASN A 113 -38.23 28.43 8.65
CA ASN A 113 -39.41 29.06 8.07
C ASN A 113 -39.18 29.41 6.59
N GLY A 114 -40.24 29.41 5.78
CA GLY A 114 -40.14 29.78 4.36
C GLY A 114 -39.73 31.23 4.17
N GLY A 115 -38.70 31.48 3.35
CA GLY A 115 -38.14 32.82 3.09
C GLY A 115 -37.24 33.39 4.20
N GLY A 116 -37.02 32.65 5.30
CA GLY A 116 -36.15 33.07 6.41
C GLY A 116 -34.90 32.20 6.55
N THR A 117 -33.89 32.73 7.26
CA THR A 117 -32.68 31.99 7.65
C THR A 117 -32.73 31.70 9.14
N ALA A 118 -32.77 30.42 9.51
CA ALA A 118 -32.55 29.96 10.88
C ALA A 118 -31.04 29.75 11.12
N SER A 119 -30.57 29.78 12.36
CA SER A 119 -29.16 29.54 12.68
C SER A 119 -29.00 28.53 13.81
N ALA A 120 -27.94 27.73 13.73
CA ALA A 120 -27.54 26.82 14.79
C ALA A 120 -26.01 26.81 14.95
N HIS A 121 -25.58 26.59 16.18
CA HIS A 121 -24.17 26.64 16.56
C HIS A 121 -23.78 25.42 17.37
N VAL A 122 -22.62 24.83 17.06
CA VAL A 122 -22.03 23.72 17.82
C VAL A 122 -20.58 24.07 18.10
N ASP A 123 -20.22 24.10 19.38
CA ASP A 123 -18.86 24.32 19.84
C ASP A 123 -18.20 22.99 20.21
N TYR A 124 -16.96 22.79 19.75
CA TYR A 124 -16.15 21.62 20.01
C TYR A 124 -15.07 21.96 21.04
N HIS A 125 -15.29 21.60 22.30
CA HIS A 125 -14.34 21.91 23.35
C HIS A 125 -13.51 20.67 23.73
N PRO A 126 -12.23 20.84 24.12
CA PRO A 126 -11.41 19.73 24.58
C PRO A 126 -12.05 18.99 25.75
N GLY A 127 -12.20 17.66 25.62
CA GLY A 127 -12.51 16.75 26.72
C GLY A 127 -11.27 16.41 27.56
N ALA A 128 -11.38 15.42 28.44
CA ALA A 128 -10.24 14.96 29.24
C ALA A 128 -9.11 14.40 28.34
N PRO A 129 -7.82 14.65 28.67
CA PRO A 129 -6.69 14.13 27.90
C PRO A 129 -6.69 12.59 27.85
N ARG A 130 -6.32 12.03 26.69
CA ARG A 130 -6.37 10.58 26.41
C ARG A 130 -5.14 9.80 26.85
N SER A 131 -4.12 10.45 27.42
CA SER A 131 -2.80 9.85 27.61
C SER A 131 -2.56 9.25 29.01
N GLY A 132 -2.11 7.99 29.04
CA GLY A 132 -1.42 7.33 30.15
C GLY A 132 0.06 7.05 29.81
N SER A 133 0.77 6.37 30.71
CA SER A 133 2.18 5.99 30.52
C SER A 133 2.39 4.51 30.80
N LEU A 134 3.31 3.87 30.07
CA LEU A 134 3.70 2.46 30.25
C LEU A 134 5.22 2.33 30.36
N THR A 135 5.68 1.72 31.44
CA THR A 135 7.05 1.24 31.60
C THR A 135 7.09 -0.25 31.30
N VAL A 136 7.97 -0.68 30.41
CA VAL A 136 8.26 -2.10 30.21
C VAL A 136 9.62 -2.39 30.80
N ALA A 137 9.66 -3.17 31.88
CA ALA A 137 10.89 -3.59 32.53
C ALA A 137 11.37 -4.91 31.91
N VAL A 138 12.60 -4.94 31.38
CA VAL A 138 13.22 -6.14 30.82
C VAL A 138 14.23 -6.66 31.83
N GLU A 139 13.93 -7.80 32.42
CA GLU A 139 14.68 -8.35 33.56
C GLU A 139 15.08 -9.82 33.31
N GLY A 140 16.10 -10.31 34.02
CA GLY A 140 16.50 -11.73 33.98
C GLY A 140 17.43 -12.16 32.83
N LEU A 141 17.90 -11.22 32.01
CA LEU A 141 18.98 -11.44 31.04
C LEU A 141 20.37 -11.16 31.67
N PRO A 142 21.45 -11.82 31.20
CA PRO A 142 22.81 -11.51 31.63
C PRO A 142 23.18 -10.03 31.37
N ALA A 143 24.06 -9.47 32.20
CA ALA A 143 24.47 -8.07 32.09
C ALA A 143 25.05 -7.76 30.70
N GLY A 144 24.51 -6.72 30.04
CA GLY A 144 24.90 -6.32 28.69
C GLY A 144 24.16 -7.02 27.55
N VAL A 145 23.25 -7.95 27.84
CA VAL A 145 22.43 -8.64 26.84
C VAL A 145 21.11 -7.91 26.62
N ASN A 146 20.83 -7.58 25.36
CA ASN A 146 19.58 -6.94 24.93
C ASN A 146 18.43 -7.96 24.89
N GLY A 147 17.26 -7.56 25.39
CA GLY A 147 16.01 -8.28 25.20
C GLY A 147 15.45 -8.16 23.79
N ALA A 148 14.44 -8.98 23.48
CA ALA A 148 13.72 -8.95 22.21
C ALA A 148 12.22 -8.81 22.48
N VAL A 149 11.79 -7.61 22.88
CA VAL A 149 10.42 -7.32 23.31
C VAL A 149 9.72 -6.43 22.31
N ALA A 150 8.48 -6.74 21.96
CA ALA A 150 7.60 -5.93 21.13
C ALA A 150 6.37 -5.52 21.94
N VAL A 151 6.03 -4.23 21.89
CA VAL A 151 4.84 -3.66 22.53
C VAL A 151 3.91 -3.20 21.43
N SER A 152 2.70 -3.74 21.38
CA SER A 152 1.64 -3.28 20.48
C SER A 152 0.43 -2.77 21.26
N GLY A 153 -0.31 -1.81 20.72
CA GLY A 153 -1.41 -1.18 21.44
C GLY A 153 -2.46 -0.52 20.53
N PRO A 154 -3.42 0.20 21.13
CA PRO A 154 -4.50 0.87 20.40
C PRO A 154 -3.99 1.78 19.28
N SER A 155 -4.82 1.96 18.25
CA SER A 155 -4.53 2.83 17.09
C SER A 155 -3.23 2.49 16.35
N GLY A 156 -2.79 1.23 16.40
CA GLY A 156 -1.60 0.76 15.68
C GLY A 156 -0.27 1.12 16.34
N PHE A 157 -0.28 1.51 17.63
CA PHE A 157 0.95 1.72 18.38
C PHE A 157 1.80 0.45 18.36
N TYR A 158 3.08 0.56 17.98
CA TYR A 158 4.04 -0.53 17.94
C TYR A 158 5.45 -0.04 18.28
N GLN A 159 6.13 -0.73 19.20
CA GLN A 159 7.50 -0.41 19.58
C GLN A 159 8.30 -1.68 19.89
N ASN A 160 9.51 -1.79 19.35
CA ASN A 160 10.47 -2.81 19.77
C ASN A 160 11.38 -2.25 20.87
N LEU A 161 11.59 -3.05 21.92
CA LEU A 161 12.36 -2.72 23.10
C LEU A 161 13.44 -3.77 23.32
N THR A 162 14.66 -3.29 23.56
CA THR A 162 15.82 -4.11 23.91
C THR A 162 16.24 -3.98 25.37
N THR A 163 15.78 -2.94 26.06
CA THR A 163 16.06 -2.66 27.47
C THR A 163 14.81 -2.06 28.14
N THR A 164 14.85 -1.94 29.47
CA THR A 164 13.79 -1.29 30.24
C THR A 164 13.52 0.13 29.74
N THR A 165 12.29 0.40 29.30
CA THR A 165 11.91 1.66 28.64
C THR A 165 10.55 2.16 29.14
N SER A 166 10.43 3.48 29.35
CA SER A 166 9.16 4.15 29.66
C SER A 166 8.66 4.96 28.48
N ALA A 167 7.39 4.78 28.13
CA ALA A 167 6.69 5.56 27.12
C ALA A 167 5.55 6.35 27.79
N ALA A 168 5.46 7.65 27.49
CA ALA A 168 4.39 8.54 27.92
C ALA A 168 3.55 8.99 26.72
N GLY A 169 2.33 9.49 26.96
CA GLY A 169 1.45 9.94 25.86
C GLY A 169 0.62 8.81 25.22
N LEU A 170 0.52 7.66 25.88
CA LEU A 170 -0.12 6.46 25.34
C LEU A 170 -1.64 6.54 25.45
N ILE A 171 -2.36 6.22 24.38
CA ILE A 171 -3.83 6.18 24.39
C ILE A 171 -4.29 5.13 25.41
N ALA A 172 -5.21 5.50 26.31
CA ALA A 172 -5.77 4.55 27.25
C ALA A 172 -6.39 3.33 26.53
N GLY A 173 -5.99 2.13 26.95
CA GLY A 173 -6.37 0.87 26.34
C GLY A 173 -5.37 -0.25 26.66
N THR A 174 -5.61 -1.42 26.10
CA THR A 174 -4.79 -2.61 26.36
C THR A 174 -3.58 -2.65 25.44
N TYR A 175 -2.38 -2.68 26.04
CA TYR A 175 -1.12 -2.87 25.34
C TYR A 175 -0.64 -4.32 25.52
N LEU A 176 -0.35 -5.00 24.42
CA LEU A 176 0.23 -6.34 24.41
C LEU A 176 1.75 -6.22 24.38
N ILE A 177 2.40 -6.76 25.40
CA ILE A 177 3.85 -6.90 25.49
C ILE A 177 4.16 -8.35 25.13
N ALA A 178 4.87 -8.59 24.03
CA ALA A 178 5.30 -9.91 23.57
C ALA A 178 6.83 -9.97 23.54
N ALA A 179 7.41 -11.06 24.04
CA ALA A 179 8.85 -11.21 24.19
C ALA A 179 9.32 -12.50 23.52
N ASN A 180 10.28 -12.38 22.62
CA ASN A 180 10.90 -13.51 21.94
C ASN A 180 12.09 -14.04 22.76
N PRO A 181 12.40 -15.35 22.69
CA PRO A 181 13.60 -15.90 23.31
C PRO A 181 14.89 -15.24 22.79
N VAL A 182 15.87 -15.08 23.67
CA VAL A 182 17.20 -14.55 23.36
C VAL A 182 18.24 -15.63 23.64
N THR A 183 19.04 -15.98 22.63
CA THR A 183 20.14 -16.93 22.78
C THR A 183 21.46 -16.19 22.80
N ILE A 184 22.26 -16.40 23.84
CA ILE A 184 23.58 -15.82 24.02
C ILE A 184 24.54 -16.90 24.54
N ASP A 185 25.72 -17.03 23.92
CA ASP A 185 26.75 -18.01 24.28
C ASP A 185 26.25 -19.47 24.40
N GLY A 186 25.26 -19.85 23.58
CA GLY A 186 24.66 -21.19 23.56
C GLY A 186 23.55 -21.42 24.59
N GLU A 187 23.29 -20.45 25.48
CA GLU A 187 22.22 -20.49 26.47
C GLU A 187 21.00 -19.70 25.97
N THR A 188 19.82 -20.32 26.03
CA THR A 188 18.57 -19.67 25.62
C THR A 188 17.81 -19.16 26.84
N TYR A 189 17.43 -17.89 26.81
CA TYR A 189 16.59 -17.25 27.82
C TYR A 189 15.23 -16.94 27.19
N ALA A 190 14.14 -17.41 27.77
CA ALA A 190 12.78 -17.14 27.31
C ALA A 190 11.99 -16.39 28.38
N ALA A 191 11.10 -15.50 27.95
CA ALA A 191 10.23 -14.77 28.85
C ALA A 191 9.09 -15.66 29.37
N GLU A 192 8.80 -15.59 30.66
CA GLU A 192 7.66 -16.26 31.28
C GLU A 192 6.77 -15.24 32.03
N PRO A 193 5.55 -14.95 31.55
CA PRO A 193 4.96 -15.42 30.29
C PRO A 193 5.59 -14.76 29.05
N ALA A 194 5.54 -15.45 27.90
CA ALA A 194 6.07 -14.93 26.62
C ALA A 194 5.26 -13.74 26.08
N SER A 195 4.03 -13.54 26.58
CA SER A 195 3.25 -12.34 26.33
C SER A 195 2.36 -11.99 27.52
N GLN A 196 2.08 -10.70 27.69
CA GLN A 196 1.15 -10.19 28.69
C GLN A 196 0.44 -8.93 28.20
N SER A 197 -0.77 -8.70 28.71
CA SER A 197 -1.54 -7.51 28.43
C SER A 197 -1.50 -6.55 29.61
N VAL A 198 -1.16 -5.29 29.36
CA VAL A 198 -1.19 -4.21 30.35
C VAL A 198 -2.23 -3.18 29.93
N VAL A 199 -3.23 -2.94 30.78
CA VAL A 199 -4.22 -1.90 30.55
C VAL A 199 -3.64 -0.57 31.01
N VAL A 200 -3.34 0.30 30.05
CA VAL A 200 -2.95 1.69 30.32
C VAL A 200 -4.22 2.50 30.46
N VAL A 201 -4.35 3.23 31.57
CA VAL A 201 -5.47 4.13 31.83
C VAL A 201 -4.98 5.58 31.89
N THR A 202 -5.87 6.52 31.66
CA THR A 202 -5.53 7.95 31.56
C THR A 202 -4.86 8.46 32.83
N ALA A 203 -3.81 9.28 32.66
CA ALA A 203 -3.04 9.91 33.72
C ALA A 203 -2.36 8.98 34.75
N GLU A 204 -2.25 7.67 34.48
CA GLU A 204 -1.51 6.72 35.30
C GLU A 204 -0.27 6.18 34.58
N MET A 205 0.78 5.86 35.34
CA MET A 205 1.90 5.06 34.88
C MET A 205 1.67 3.60 35.25
N ARG A 206 1.70 2.71 34.27
CA ARG A 206 1.60 1.27 34.43
C ARG A 206 2.95 0.63 34.12
N THR A 207 3.21 -0.54 34.72
CA THR A 207 4.44 -1.30 34.49
C THR A 207 4.10 -2.70 34.01
N GLY A 208 4.70 -3.14 32.91
CA GLY A 208 4.73 -4.53 32.48
C GLY A 208 6.14 -5.09 32.61
N VAL A 209 6.32 -6.17 33.37
CA VAL A 209 7.64 -6.79 33.59
C VAL A 209 7.79 -7.98 32.63
N VAL A 210 8.82 -7.96 31.80
CA VAL A 210 9.24 -9.11 30.98
C VAL A 210 10.38 -9.80 31.70
N GLN A 211 10.05 -10.90 32.37
CA GLN A 211 11.02 -11.71 33.10
C GLN A 211 11.57 -12.81 32.18
N TYR A 212 12.80 -12.63 31.70
CA TYR A 212 13.55 -13.69 31.03
C TYR A 212 14.08 -14.69 32.06
N ARG A 213 13.90 -15.97 31.77
CA ARG A 213 14.47 -17.09 32.54
C ARG A 213 15.30 -17.95 31.60
N ARG A 214 16.41 -18.47 32.12
CA ARG A 214 17.22 -19.47 31.40
C ARG A 214 16.37 -20.71 31.17
N VAL A 215 16.21 -21.10 29.91
CA VAL A 215 15.53 -22.32 29.51
C VAL A 215 16.48 -23.48 29.73
N VAL A 216 16.29 -24.21 30.82
CA VAL A 216 16.98 -25.48 31.05
C VAL A 216 16.24 -26.53 30.22
N ALA A 217 16.76 -26.88 29.05
CA ALA A 217 16.17 -27.93 28.24
C ALA A 217 16.12 -29.24 29.04
N ALA A 218 14.94 -29.82 29.23
CA ALA A 218 14.80 -31.15 29.79
C ALA A 218 15.59 -32.12 28.89
N SER A 219 16.62 -32.75 29.44
CA SER A 219 17.43 -33.70 28.69
C SER A 219 16.69 -35.04 28.54
N GLY A 220 16.93 -35.75 27.44
CA GLY A 220 16.42 -37.10 27.21
C GLY A 220 17.52 -38.15 27.43
N ALA A 221 17.19 -39.42 27.26
CA ALA A 221 18.16 -40.52 27.29
C ALA A 221 18.03 -41.42 26.06
N LEU A 222 19.11 -42.12 25.70
CA LEU A 222 19.16 -43.09 24.62
C LEU A 222 19.65 -44.43 25.16
N SER A 223 18.79 -45.45 25.11
CA SER A 223 19.12 -46.83 25.44
C SER A 223 19.46 -47.60 24.17
N VAL A 224 20.70 -48.10 24.07
CA VAL A 224 21.18 -48.93 22.95
C VAL A 224 21.34 -50.36 23.45
N THR A 225 20.62 -51.30 22.85
CA THR A 225 20.74 -52.73 23.18
C THR A 225 21.42 -53.50 22.06
N THR A 226 22.44 -54.29 22.40
CA THR A 226 23.18 -55.14 21.45
C THR A 226 22.90 -56.62 21.68
N SER A 227 22.65 -57.38 20.62
CA SER A 227 22.44 -58.84 20.69
C SER A 227 23.12 -59.58 19.55
N GLY A 228 23.36 -60.89 19.68
CA GLY A 228 23.89 -61.75 18.61
C GLY A 228 25.42 -61.79 18.46
N LEU A 229 26.16 -61.09 19.33
CA LEU A 229 27.59 -61.30 19.53
C LEU A 229 27.84 -62.46 20.52
N PRO A 230 28.92 -63.24 20.35
CA PRO A 230 29.31 -64.26 21.31
C PRO A 230 29.59 -63.67 22.70
N THR A 231 29.35 -64.44 23.75
CA THR A 231 29.58 -64.03 25.14
C THR A 231 31.02 -63.55 25.35
N GLY A 232 31.21 -62.30 25.78
CA GLY A 232 32.53 -61.69 26.00
C GLY A 232 33.06 -60.85 24.83
N ALA A 233 32.40 -60.85 23.67
CA ALA A 233 32.75 -59.98 22.55
C ALA A 233 32.20 -58.56 22.75
N MET A 234 33.03 -57.56 22.44
CA MET A 234 32.66 -56.15 22.51
C MET A 234 32.01 -55.69 21.20
N ALA A 235 30.85 -55.05 21.29
CA ALA A 235 30.23 -54.36 20.16
C ALA A 235 31.12 -53.19 19.69
N ALA A 236 30.96 -52.77 18.43
CA ALA A 236 31.69 -51.63 17.87
C ALA A 236 30.69 -50.57 17.41
N ILE A 237 30.12 -49.83 18.35
CA ILE A 237 29.07 -48.84 18.08
C ILE A 237 29.59 -47.42 18.31
N THR A 238 29.37 -46.53 17.34
CA THR A 238 29.55 -45.09 17.47
C THR A 238 28.20 -44.40 17.44
N ILE A 239 28.05 -43.36 18.26
CA ILE A 239 26.85 -42.55 18.33
C ILE A 239 27.26 -41.11 18.07
N SER A 240 26.61 -40.45 17.13
CA SER A 240 26.77 -39.02 16.87
C SER A 240 25.43 -38.29 17.01
N GLY A 241 25.45 -37.06 17.50
CA GLY A 241 24.22 -36.30 17.75
C GLY A 241 24.40 -34.78 17.69
N PRO A 242 23.38 -34.03 18.12
CA PRO A 242 23.42 -32.57 18.17
C PRO A 242 24.62 -32.05 18.97
N ASN A 243 25.06 -30.81 18.70
CA ASN A 243 26.18 -30.15 19.40
C ASN A 243 27.52 -30.90 19.33
N ASN A 244 27.81 -31.60 18.22
CA ASN A 244 29.00 -32.43 18.04
C ASN A 244 29.15 -33.56 19.08
N PHE A 245 28.03 -33.99 19.69
CA PHE A 245 28.06 -35.12 20.60
C PHE A 245 28.56 -36.37 19.87
N ALA A 246 29.54 -37.05 20.47
CA ALA A 246 30.06 -38.33 19.99
C ALA A 246 30.32 -39.27 21.17
N ALA A 247 29.88 -40.52 21.05
CA ALA A 247 30.14 -41.57 22.04
C ALA A 247 30.42 -42.91 21.36
N THR A 248 31.14 -43.79 22.04
CA THR A 248 31.35 -45.18 21.61
C THR A 248 30.77 -46.13 22.65
N LEU A 249 30.08 -47.17 22.19
CA LEU A 249 29.53 -48.22 23.03
C LEU A 249 30.10 -49.57 22.61
N THR A 250 30.47 -50.35 23.62
CA THR A 250 31.07 -51.69 23.46
C THR A 250 30.19 -52.82 23.99
N ALA A 251 29.04 -52.47 24.55
CA ALA A 251 27.97 -53.36 24.97
C ALA A 251 26.65 -52.56 25.07
N SER A 252 25.54 -53.24 25.33
CA SER A 252 24.26 -52.59 25.64
C SER A 252 24.42 -51.55 26.76
N SER A 253 24.00 -50.30 26.53
CA SER A 253 24.18 -49.20 27.48
C SER A 253 23.13 -48.12 27.28
N GLN A 254 22.84 -47.36 28.33
CA GLN A 254 21.98 -46.18 28.30
C GLN A 254 22.82 -44.91 28.50
N LEU A 255 22.68 -43.96 27.58
CA LEU A 255 23.28 -42.64 27.64
C LEU A 255 22.25 -41.64 28.15
N GLU A 256 22.53 -40.98 29.26
CA GLU A 256 21.62 -40.03 29.91
C GLU A 256 22.03 -38.58 29.65
N GLN A 257 21.14 -37.65 29.97
CA GLN A 257 21.32 -36.21 29.81
C GLN A 257 21.62 -35.74 28.37
N LEU A 258 21.07 -36.44 27.39
CA LEU A 258 21.21 -36.09 25.98
C LEU A 258 20.34 -34.88 25.61
N THR A 259 20.88 -33.98 24.79
CA THR A 259 20.12 -32.85 24.25
C THR A 259 19.04 -33.39 23.31
N PRO A 260 17.76 -32.95 23.42
CA PRO A 260 16.72 -33.39 22.49
C PRO A 260 17.10 -33.15 21.03
N GLY A 261 16.95 -34.16 20.18
CA GLY A 261 17.33 -34.12 18.76
C GLY A 261 17.62 -35.51 18.17
N SER A 262 18.06 -35.55 16.92
CA SER A 262 18.37 -36.82 16.23
C SER A 262 19.80 -37.29 16.52
N TYR A 263 19.92 -38.53 16.98
CA TYR A 263 21.16 -39.25 17.20
C TYR A 263 21.30 -40.36 16.17
N THR A 264 22.47 -40.47 15.54
CA THR A 264 22.82 -41.57 14.64
C THR A 264 23.60 -42.61 15.41
N VAL A 265 23.08 -43.83 15.50
CA VAL A 265 23.76 -45.01 16.08
C VAL A 265 24.28 -45.86 14.92
N ALA A 266 25.59 -45.81 14.71
CA ALA A 266 26.29 -46.58 13.68
C ALA A 266 27.06 -47.73 14.32
N ALA A 267 26.89 -48.93 13.78
CA ALA A 267 27.51 -50.15 14.26
C ALA A 267 28.41 -50.73 13.17
N SER A 268 29.64 -51.03 13.55
CA SER A 268 30.62 -51.69 12.68
C SER A 268 30.66 -53.18 12.97
N GLU A 269 31.11 -53.94 11.96
CA GLU A 269 31.35 -55.37 12.06
C GLU A 269 32.35 -55.72 13.17
N VAL A 270 32.08 -56.80 13.89
CA VAL A 270 32.93 -57.31 14.96
C VAL A 270 33.44 -58.70 14.56
N ALA A 271 34.76 -58.85 14.53
CA ALA A 271 35.41 -60.14 14.28
C ALA A 271 35.70 -60.83 15.61
N VAL A 272 35.16 -62.03 15.82
CA VAL A 272 35.35 -62.84 17.02
C VAL A 272 35.74 -64.25 16.58
N GLU A 273 36.89 -64.75 17.02
CA GLU A 273 37.38 -66.11 16.70
C GLU A 273 37.40 -66.46 15.21
N GLY A 274 37.65 -65.48 14.34
CA GLY A 274 37.69 -65.67 12.89
C GLY A 274 36.32 -65.66 12.19
N ALA A 275 35.22 -65.59 12.95
CA ALA A 275 33.87 -65.34 12.43
C ALA A 275 33.55 -63.84 12.46
N ARG A 276 32.95 -63.36 11.37
CA ARG A 276 32.60 -61.96 11.14
C ARG A 276 31.12 -61.75 11.48
N HIS A 277 30.83 -61.03 12.56
CA HIS A 277 29.47 -60.75 12.98
C HIS A 277 29.01 -59.40 12.43
N ILE A 278 27.99 -59.41 11.57
CA ILE A 278 27.55 -58.22 10.85
C ILE A 278 26.35 -57.58 11.58
N PRO A 279 26.42 -56.27 11.92
CA PRO A 279 25.33 -55.57 12.58
C PRO A 279 24.17 -55.30 11.62
N THR A 280 22.95 -55.53 12.09
CA THR A 280 21.70 -55.26 11.39
C THR A 280 20.74 -54.53 12.33
N PRO A 281 20.30 -53.30 11.99
CA PRO A 281 20.85 -52.42 10.95
C PRO A 281 22.26 -51.91 11.33
N ALA A 282 23.12 -51.66 10.34
CA ALA A 282 24.47 -51.09 10.56
C ALA A 282 24.46 -49.59 10.89
N SER A 283 23.35 -48.88 10.65
CA SER A 283 23.17 -47.48 11.06
C SER A 283 21.68 -47.16 11.22
N GLN A 284 21.34 -46.41 12.26
CA GLN A 284 19.97 -45.98 12.56
C GLN A 284 19.98 -44.55 13.09
N VAL A 285 19.01 -43.73 12.69
CA VAL A 285 18.78 -42.40 13.27
C VAL A 285 17.58 -42.47 14.19
N ILE A 286 17.75 -42.06 15.45
CA ILE A 286 16.71 -42.06 16.47
C ILE A 286 16.57 -40.67 17.08
N THR A 287 15.34 -40.22 17.27
CA THR A 287 15.06 -38.92 17.89
C THR A 287 14.88 -39.08 19.39
N VAL A 288 15.75 -38.40 20.16
CA VAL A 288 15.63 -38.28 21.61
C VAL A 288 14.78 -37.05 21.91
N THR A 289 13.72 -37.21 22.71
CA THR A 289 12.86 -36.10 23.17
C THR A 289 13.07 -35.88 24.67
N GLY A 290 12.95 -34.62 25.12
CA GLY A 290 13.22 -34.26 26.52
C GLY A 290 12.32 -35.01 27.50
N GLY A 291 12.90 -35.57 28.56
CA GLY A 291 12.18 -36.32 29.59
C GLY A 291 11.84 -37.79 29.25
N ASN A 292 12.20 -38.28 28.05
CA ASN A 292 11.94 -39.65 27.61
C ASN A 292 13.22 -40.44 27.32
N VAL A 293 13.14 -41.78 27.39
CA VAL A 293 14.20 -42.69 26.94
C VAL A 293 13.85 -43.23 25.56
N ALA A 294 14.62 -42.84 24.54
CA ALA A 294 14.52 -43.46 23.22
C ALA A 294 15.31 -44.78 23.21
N ALA A 295 14.80 -45.82 22.56
CA ALA A 295 15.43 -47.14 22.54
C ALA A 295 15.79 -47.57 21.11
N VAL A 296 16.97 -48.15 20.93
CA VAL A 296 17.45 -48.67 19.65
C VAL A 296 18.18 -50.00 19.85
N ALA A 297 17.92 -50.98 18.98
CA ALA A 297 18.55 -52.29 19.02
C ALA A 297 19.49 -52.50 17.83
N VAL A 298 20.65 -53.10 18.08
CA VAL A 298 21.62 -53.53 17.07
C VAL A 298 21.87 -55.03 17.23
N THR A 299 21.51 -55.82 16.22
CA THR A 299 21.71 -57.27 16.25
C THR A 299 22.83 -57.69 15.33
N TYR A 300 23.77 -58.49 15.83
CA TYR A 300 24.93 -59.01 15.12
C TYR A 300 24.66 -60.47 14.71
N ALA A 301 24.73 -60.81 13.42
CA ALA A 301 24.49 -62.17 12.94
C ALA A 301 25.77 -62.81 12.38
N PRO A 302 26.04 -64.12 12.61
CA PRO A 302 27.11 -64.84 11.92
C PRO A 302 26.75 -65.06 10.44
N PRO A 303 27.71 -65.11 9.50
CA PRO A 303 27.40 -65.18 8.07
C PRO A 303 26.89 -66.58 7.71
N SER A 304 25.71 -66.66 7.08
CA SER A 304 25.24 -67.88 6.43
C SER A 304 26.22 -68.28 5.32
N THR A 305 26.60 -69.55 5.31
CA THR A 305 27.60 -70.14 4.43
C THR A 305 27.29 -69.94 2.95
N GLN A 306 28.32 -69.46 2.24
CA GLN A 306 28.41 -69.31 0.79
C GLN A 306 27.65 -68.11 0.21
N VAL A 307 28.07 -66.90 0.60
CA VAL A 307 27.64 -65.68 -0.07
C VAL A 307 28.31 -65.60 -1.44
N THR A 308 27.64 -66.19 -2.42
CA THR A 308 27.95 -65.96 -3.83
C THR A 308 27.39 -64.60 -4.24
N GLY A 309 28.11 -63.88 -5.09
CA GLY A 309 27.61 -62.67 -5.74
C GLY A 309 27.16 -62.99 -7.17
N GLY A 310 26.58 -61.99 -7.83
CA GLY A 310 26.14 -62.10 -9.23
C GLY A 310 26.96 -61.23 -10.17
N LEU A 311 26.88 -61.52 -11.47
CA LEU A 311 27.36 -60.63 -12.52
C LEU A 311 26.20 -60.33 -13.47
N ASN A 312 25.76 -59.08 -13.49
CA ASN A 312 24.85 -58.57 -14.50
C ASN A 312 25.68 -58.15 -15.72
N LEU A 313 25.68 -58.96 -16.76
CA LEU A 313 26.36 -58.65 -18.02
C LEU A 313 25.37 -58.02 -18.98
N GLN A 314 25.51 -56.72 -19.25
CA GLN A 314 24.66 -56.00 -20.19
C GLN A 314 25.37 -55.84 -21.54
N VAL A 315 24.73 -56.33 -22.60
CA VAL A 315 25.24 -56.25 -23.97
C VAL A 315 24.33 -55.37 -24.81
N THR A 316 24.92 -54.36 -25.45
CA THR A 316 24.20 -53.37 -26.26
C THR A 316 24.92 -53.15 -27.59
N GLY A 317 24.20 -52.70 -28.64
CA GLY A 317 24.81 -52.32 -29.93
C GLY A 317 24.88 -53.41 -31.02
N LEU A 318 24.48 -54.65 -30.70
CA LEU A 318 24.14 -55.68 -31.69
C LEU A 318 22.62 -55.67 -31.92
N GLY A 319 22.12 -54.81 -32.82
CA GLY A 319 20.67 -54.71 -33.09
C GLY A 319 20.06 -56.01 -33.62
N GLY A 320 18.82 -56.34 -33.21
CA GLY A 320 18.03 -57.41 -33.82
C GLY A 320 18.29 -58.85 -33.33
N GLY A 321 18.81 -59.05 -32.12
CA GLY A 321 18.91 -60.40 -31.50
C GLY A 321 20.11 -61.25 -31.96
N ALA A 322 21.11 -60.63 -32.61
CA ALA A 322 22.34 -61.32 -32.99
C ALA A 322 23.19 -61.68 -31.76
N PRO A 323 23.79 -62.90 -31.71
CA PRO A 323 24.55 -63.35 -30.55
C PRO A 323 25.89 -62.62 -30.42
N ALA A 324 26.20 -62.15 -29.21
CA ALA A 324 27.52 -61.68 -28.81
C ALA A 324 28.51 -62.85 -28.65
N ALA A 325 29.80 -62.54 -28.62
CA ALA A 325 30.86 -63.51 -28.34
C ALA A 325 31.68 -63.06 -27.14
N ILE A 326 31.22 -63.42 -25.94
CA ILE A 326 31.82 -63.01 -24.66
C ILE A 326 32.21 -64.25 -23.85
N ALA A 327 33.41 -64.25 -23.28
CA ALA A 327 33.91 -65.24 -22.34
C ALA A 327 34.14 -64.56 -20.97
N VAL A 328 33.45 -65.05 -19.94
CA VAL A 328 33.67 -64.62 -18.56
C VAL A 328 34.52 -65.67 -17.87
N SER A 329 35.70 -65.29 -17.38
CA SER A 329 36.55 -66.13 -16.55
C SER A 329 36.71 -65.54 -15.16
N GLY A 330 37.00 -66.38 -14.16
CA GLY A 330 37.13 -65.92 -12.78
C GLY A 330 37.89 -66.89 -11.88
N PRO A 331 37.86 -66.66 -10.56
CA PRO A 331 38.56 -67.48 -9.58
C PRO A 331 38.15 -68.95 -9.65
N ASN A 332 39.02 -69.83 -9.15
CA ASN A 332 38.80 -71.29 -9.11
C ASN A 332 38.56 -71.95 -10.48
N GLY A 333 39.08 -71.36 -11.56
CA GLY A 333 38.97 -71.90 -12.92
C GLY A 333 37.59 -71.71 -13.56
N TYR A 334 36.73 -70.86 -12.99
CA TYR A 334 35.43 -70.55 -13.58
C TYR A 334 35.61 -69.96 -14.97
N ALA A 335 34.92 -70.52 -15.97
CA ALA A 335 34.86 -69.98 -17.33
C ALA A 335 33.47 -70.25 -17.93
N ARG A 336 32.85 -69.23 -18.53
CA ARG A 336 31.53 -69.33 -19.17
C ARG A 336 31.45 -68.46 -20.42
N LEU A 337 30.95 -69.04 -21.51
CA LEU A 337 30.61 -68.27 -22.71
C LEU A 337 29.20 -67.69 -22.58
N VAL A 338 29.04 -66.45 -23.02
CA VAL A 338 27.81 -65.67 -22.95
C VAL A 338 27.58 -64.98 -24.27
N ASN A 339 26.36 -65.08 -24.80
CA ASN A 339 26.02 -64.64 -26.14
C ASN A 339 24.90 -63.58 -26.21
N ALA A 340 24.43 -63.08 -25.06
CA ALA A 340 23.49 -61.96 -24.97
C ALA A 340 23.52 -61.36 -23.55
N THR A 341 22.83 -60.24 -23.33
CA THR A 341 22.60 -59.68 -21.99
C THR A 341 22.10 -60.78 -21.04
N SER A 342 22.81 -61.01 -19.94
CA SER A 342 22.57 -62.14 -19.04
C SER A 342 22.89 -61.76 -17.60
N VAL A 343 22.17 -62.37 -16.66
CA VAL A 343 22.50 -62.35 -15.23
C VAL A 343 23.13 -63.69 -14.85
N ILE A 344 24.28 -63.65 -14.21
CA ILE A 344 25.03 -64.84 -13.78
C ILE A 344 25.17 -64.80 -12.27
N ASP A 345 24.29 -65.50 -11.57
CA ASP A 345 24.32 -65.60 -10.11
C ASP A 345 25.16 -66.79 -9.65
N GLY A 346 25.46 -66.88 -8.35
CA GLY A 346 26.18 -68.02 -7.78
C GLY A 346 27.71 -67.95 -7.93
N LEU A 347 28.27 -66.78 -8.24
CA LEU A 347 29.71 -66.59 -8.42
C LEU A 347 30.42 -66.38 -7.07
N ALA A 348 31.56 -67.06 -6.86
CA ALA A 348 32.38 -66.85 -5.67
C ALA A 348 32.93 -65.42 -5.66
N PRO A 349 33.10 -64.77 -4.49
CA PRO A 349 33.70 -63.43 -4.44
C PRO A 349 35.14 -63.43 -5.01
N GLY A 350 35.47 -62.44 -5.83
CA GLY A 350 36.78 -62.29 -6.46
C GLY A 350 36.71 -61.60 -7.82
N SER A 351 37.85 -61.46 -8.50
CA SER A 351 37.94 -60.78 -9.80
C SER A 351 37.55 -61.69 -10.95
N TYR A 352 36.56 -61.28 -11.73
CA TYR A 352 36.13 -61.94 -12.97
C TYR A 352 36.50 -61.06 -14.16
N THR A 353 37.14 -61.65 -15.17
CA THR A 353 37.48 -60.99 -16.42
C THR A 353 36.45 -61.34 -17.48
N VAL A 354 35.79 -60.32 -18.01
CA VAL A 354 34.86 -60.39 -19.14
C VAL A 354 35.65 -60.03 -20.39
N ASN A 355 36.00 -61.03 -21.19
CA ASN A 355 36.67 -60.86 -22.48
C ASN A 355 35.65 -60.97 -23.61
N SER A 356 35.63 -60.00 -24.50
CA SER A 356 34.72 -59.93 -25.63
C SER A 356 35.49 -59.69 -26.92
N VAL A 357 35.08 -60.37 -27.98
CA VAL A 357 35.73 -60.27 -29.29
C VAL A 357 34.74 -59.76 -30.33
N ALA A 358 35.27 -59.15 -31.39
CA ALA A 358 34.47 -58.63 -32.49
C ALA A 358 33.60 -59.73 -33.12
N VAL A 359 32.35 -59.38 -33.42
CA VAL A 359 31.39 -60.28 -34.07
C VAL A 359 30.93 -59.66 -35.38
N LEU A 360 30.76 -60.50 -36.40
CA LEU A 360 30.16 -60.07 -37.66
C LEU A 360 28.64 -60.20 -37.56
N VAL A 361 27.92 -59.10 -37.74
CA VAL A 361 26.46 -59.09 -37.84
C VAL A 361 26.09 -58.39 -39.14
N ASN A 362 25.29 -59.06 -39.97
CA ASN A 362 24.87 -58.58 -41.29
C ASN A 362 26.04 -58.08 -42.18
N GLY A 363 27.20 -58.74 -42.10
CA GLY A 363 28.38 -58.43 -42.91
C GLY A 363 29.27 -57.29 -42.40
N LEU A 364 28.92 -56.63 -41.30
CA LEU A 364 29.73 -55.58 -40.68
C LEU A 364 30.39 -56.09 -39.38
N SER A 365 31.65 -55.71 -39.15
CA SER A 365 32.38 -56.07 -37.92
C SER A 365 31.98 -55.13 -36.78
N HIS A 366 31.26 -55.65 -35.80
CA HIS A 366 30.95 -54.95 -34.57
C HIS A 366 32.05 -55.26 -33.55
N THR A 367 32.83 -54.24 -33.18
CA THR A 367 33.91 -54.35 -32.20
C THR A 367 33.40 -54.02 -30.80
N PRO A 368 33.62 -54.88 -29.79
CA PRO A 368 33.22 -54.58 -28.43
C PRO A 368 34.14 -53.54 -27.78
N SER A 369 33.56 -52.66 -26.99
CA SER A 369 34.25 -51.74 -26.11
C SER A 369 33.61 -51.76 -24.70
N PRO A 370 34.40 -52.01 -23.64
CA PRO A 370 35.77 -52.51 -23.68
C PRO A 370 35.82 -53.97 -24.18
N SER A 371 36.85 -54.34 -24.94
CA SER A 371 37.06 -55.73 -25.40
C SER A 371 37.54 -56.67 -24.27
N SER A 372 37.98 -56.11 -23.15
CA SER A 372 38.25 -56.84 -21.91
C SER A 372 38.00 -55.92 -20.72
N GLN A 373 37.32 -56.41 -19.69
CA GLN A 373 37.19 -55.71 -18.42
C GLN A 373 37.22 -56.70 -17.27
N THR A 374 37.75 -56.26 -16.12
CA THR A 374 37.72 -57.06 -14.90
C THR A 374 36.77 -56.41 -13.90
N VAL A 375 35.87 -57.21 -13.34
CA VAL A 375 34.87 -56.81 -12.34
C VAL A 375 35.08 -57.66 -11.10
N THR A 376 35.15 -57.01 -9.95
CA THR A 376 35.27 -57.70 -8.67
C THR A 376 33.87 -57.98 -8.13
N ILE A 377 33.52 -59.26 -8.02
CA ILE A 377 32.30 -59.68 -7.34
C ILE A 377 32.59 -59.74 -5.86
N VAL A 378 31.80 -59.03 -5.06
CA VAL A 378 31.83 -59.11 -3.60
C VAL A 378 30.67 -59.98 -3.12
N ALA A 379 30.89 -60.68 -2.00
CA ALA A 379 29.90 -61.54 -1.37
C ALA A 379 28.54 -60.84 -1.22
N GLY A 380 27.50 -61.37 -1.86
CA GLY A 380 26.10 -60.95 -1.67
C GLY A 380 25.65 -59.78 -2.54
N ALA A 381 26.49 -59.27 -3.43
CA ALA A 381 26.13 -58.23 -4.39
C ALA A 381 26.35 -58.70 -5.83
N SER A 382 25.57 -58.14 -6.76
CA SER A 382 25.83 -58.30 -8.18
C SER A 382 26.65 -57.13 -8.70
N ALA A 383 27.80 -57.41 -9.32
CA ALA A 383 28.51 -56.38 -10.09
C ALA A 383 27.92 -56.31 -11.50
N THR A 384 28.08 -55.16 -12.15
CA THR A 384 27.63 -54.98 -13.53
C THR A 384 28.84 -54.83 -14.45
N ALA A 385 28.84 -55.58 -15.55
CA ALA A 385 29.78 -55.42 -16.65
C ALA A 385 28.99 -55.06 -17.91
N ASN A 386 29.37 -53.96 -18.57
CA ASN A 386 28.73 -53.52 -19.80
C ASN A 386 29.68 -53.79 -20.98
N VAL A 387 29.21 -54.49 -21.99
CA VAL A 387 29.94 -54.69 -23.25
C VAL A 387 29.12 -54.09 -24.37
N ALA A 388 29.54 -52.94 -24.87
CA ALA A 388 28.90 -52.29 -26.00
C ALA A 388 29.62 -52.71 -27.28
N TYR A 389 28.90 -53.36 -28.17
CA TYR A 389 29.36 -53.69 -29.51
C TYR A 389 29.02 -52.54 -30.45
N SER A 390 30.03 -51.75 -30.79
CA SER A 390 29.89 -50.73 -31.82
C SER A 390 30.50 -51.28 -33.10
N VAL A 391 29.79 -51.20 -34.23
CA VAL A 391 30.51 -51.01 -35.51
C VAL A 391 31.43 -49.80 -35.32
N PRO A 392 32.65 -49.75 -35.87
CA PRO A 392 33.48 -48.55 -35.81
C PRO A 392 32.70 -47.37 -36.40
N SER A 393 31.98 -46.64 -35.55
CA SER A 393 31.44 -45.32 -35.84
C SER A 393 32.66 -44.42 -35.78
N PRO A 394 33.07 -43.83 -36.89
CA PRO A 394 34.26 -43.01 -36.88
C PRO A 394 33.96 -41.82 -35.97
N THR A 395 34.84 -41.52 -35.01
CA THR A 395 34.73 -40.34 -34.13
C THR A 395 34.40 -39.14 -35.00
N LEU A 396 33.22 -38.56 -34.88
CA LEU A 396 32.77 -37.50 -35.80
C LEU A 396 33.45 -36.18 -35.40
N GLY A 397 33.94 -35.42 -36.36
CA GLY A 397 34.43 -34.06 -36.15
C GLY A 397 33.37 -33.01 -36.48
N GLN A 398 33.74 -31.74 -36.38
CA GLN A 398 32.89 -30.60 -36.70
C GLN A 398 33.58 -29.72 -37.75
N LEU A 399 32.80 -29.06 -38.61
CA LEU A 399 33.31 -28.04 -39.53
C LEU A 399 32.64 -26.68 -39.21
N GLN A 400 33.43 -25.74 -38.70
CA GLN A 400 32.98 -24.36 -38.45
C GLN A 400 33.16 -23.51 -39.70
N MET A 401 32.05 -23.06 -40.28
CA MET A 401 31.99 -22.23 -41.49
C MET A 401 31.82 -20.75 -41.14
N THR A 402 32.79 -19.93 -41.51
CA THR A 402 32.71 -18.46 -41.39
C THR A 402 32.59 -17.83 -42.77
N ILE A 403 31.49 -17.13 -43.02
CA ILE A 403 31.19 -16.46 -44.30
C ILE A 403 31.24 -14.95 -44.11
N ALA A 404 31.96 -14.26 -44.98
CA ALA A 404 32.11 -12.81 -44.97
C ALA A 404 32.04 -12.23 -46.39
N GLY A 405 31.85 -10.91 -46.49
CA GLY A 405 31.95 -10.16 -47.76
C GLY A 405 30.67 -10.05 -48.58
N LEU A 406 29.57 -10.75 -48.20
CA LEU A 406 28.24 -10.48 -48.73
C LEU A 406 27.50 -9.41 -47.89
N PRO A 407 26.72 -8.51 -48.51
CA PRO A 407 25.87 -7.56 -47.79
C PRO A 407 24.74 -8.27 -47.03
N ILE A 408 24.53 -8.02 -45.74
CA ILE A 408 23.41 -8.58 -44.95
C ILE A 408 22.07 -8.00 -45.43
N PRO A 409 20.98 -8.78 -45.63
CA PRO A 409 20.77 -10.18 -45.23
C PRO A 409 21.01 -11.22 -46.35
N ALA A 410 21.90 -10.97 -47.33
CA ALA A 410 22.09 -11.90 -48.43
C ALA A 410 22.66 -13.25 -47.98
N ALA A 411 21.99 -14.33 -48.38
CA ALA A 411 22.41 -15.70 -48.16
C ALA A 411 23.56 -16.08 -49.10
N ALA A 412 24.58 -16.73 -48.57
CA ALA A 412 25.64 -17.35 -49.35
C ALA A 412 25.14 -18.60 -50.10
N ALA A 413 25.81 -18.96 -51.19
CA ALA A 413 25.50 -20.15 -51.97
C ALA A 413 26.67 -21.14 -51.85
N ILE A 414 26.80 -21.78 -50.68
CA ILE A 414 27.87 -22.75 -50.41
C ILE A 414 27.28 -24.14 -50.21
N THR A 415 27.87 -25.12 -50.88
CA THR A 415 27.60 -26.54 -50.68
C THR A 415 28.83 -27.21 -50.08
N VAL A 416 28.69 -27.85 -48.92
CA VAL A 416 29.74 -28.66 -48.30
C VAL A 416 29.41 -30.13 -48.52
N THR A 417 30.26 -30.85 -49.22
CA THR A 417 30.03 -32.28 -49.52
C THR A 417 31.09 -33.13 -48.84
N GLY A 418 30.65 -34.08 -48.02
CA GLY A 418 31.52 -34.96 -47.26
C GLY A 418 31.99 -36.22 -47.99
N PRO A 419 32.81 -37.05 -47.33
CA PRO A 419 33.29 -38.33 -47.87
C PRO A 419 32.18 -39.31 -48.25
N ASP A 420 31.02 -39.22 -47.59
CA ASP A 420 29.82 -40.01 -47.90
C ASP A 420 29.02 -39.48 -49.12
N GLY A 421 29.50 -38.38 -49.73
CA GLY A 421 28.92 -37.77 -50.91
C GLY A 421 27.65 -36.93 -50.66
N THR A 422 27.19 -36.82 -49.41
CA THR A 422 25.98 -36.06 -49.08
C THR A 422 26.29 -34.54 -48.96
N PRO A 423 25.59 -33.67 -49.73
CA PRO A 423 25.84 -32.24 -49.69
C PRO A 423 25.00 -31.52 -48.61
N PHE A 424 25.64 -30.62 -47.86
CA PHE A 424 25.01 -29.68 -46.93
C PHE A 424 25.01 -28.28 -47.53
N GLN A 425 23.85 -27.62 -47.58
CA GLN A 425 23.79 -26.22 -48.01
C GLN A 425 24.04 -25.28 -46.84
N VAL A 426 24.94 -24.33 -47.03
CA VAL A 426 25.33 -23.32 -46.03
C VAL A 426 25.07 -21.94 -46.60
N THR A 427 24.12 -21.23 -45.98
CA THR A 427 23.67 -19.92 -46.42
C THR A 427 24.14 -18.77 -45.52
N ALA A 428 24.64 -19.07 -44.33
CA ALA A 428 25.23 -18.13 -43.39
C ALA A 428 26.30 -18.84 -42.54
N SER A 429 27.16 -18.07 -41.85
CA SER A 429 28.17 -18.62 -40.94
C SER A 429 27.53 -19.54 -39.90
N THR A 430 28.02 -20.78 -39.78
CA THR A 430 27.45 -21.83 -38.92
C THR A 430 28.49 -22.87 -38.56
N THR A 431 28.19 -23.79 -37.64
CA THR A 431 29.00 -25.00 -37.39
C THR A 431 28.20 -26.23 -37.77
N ILE A 432 28.79 -27.11 -38.58
CA ILE A 432 28.18 -28.37 -38.99
C ILE A 432 28.81 -29.50 -38.15
N ASP A 433 27.99 -30.10 -37.30
CA ASP A 433 28.41 -31.15 -36.36
C ASP A 433 28.15 -32.55 -36.92
N GLY A 434 28.75 -33.56 -36.29
CA GLY A 434 28.49 -34.97 -36.61
C GLY A 434 29.09 -35.42 -37.94
N LEU A 435 30.18 -34.78 -38.38
CA LEU A 435 30.84 -35.06 -39.65
C LEU A 435 31.82 -36.23 -39.54
N THR A 436 31.71 -37.22 -40.42
CA THR A 436 32.65 -38.35 -40.47
C THR A 436 34.06 -37.87 -40.83
N PRO A 437 35.13 -38.29 -40.14
CA PRO A 437 36.50 -37.91 -40.46
C PRO A 437 36.83 -38.19 -41.92
N GLY A 438 37.37 -37.19 -42.60
CA GLY A 438 37.69 -37.23 -44.00
C GLY A 438 37.61 -35.86 -44.64
N SER A 439 37.89 -35.82 -45.93
CA SER A 439 37.94 -34.59 -46.70
C SER A 439 36.55 -34.12 -47.13
N TYR A 440 36.14 -32.95 -46.63
CA TYR A 440 34.93 -32.24 -47.03
C TYR A 440 35.26 -31.19 -48.08
N THR A 441 34.61 -31.24 -49.23
CA THR A 441 34.74 -30.20 -50.25
C THR A 441 33.70 -29.12 -50.00
N VAL A 442 34.14 -27.92 -49.66
CA VAL A 442 33.35 -26.70 -49.52
C VAL A 442 33.38 -25.98 -50.86
N ALA A 443 32.32 -26.11 -51.66
CA ALA A 443 32.18 -25.45 -52.95
C ALA A 443 31.23 -24.24 -52.81
N ALA A 444 31.75 -23.04 -53.08
CA ALA A 444 31.04 -21.78 -52.99
C ALA A 444 30.80 -21.21 -54.39
N SER A 445 29.54 -21.04 -54.75
CA SER A 445 29.14 -20.40 -56.02
C SER A 445 29.02 -18.89 -55.85
N PRO A 446 29.29 -18.08 -56.90
CA PRO A 446 29.04 -16.64 -56.87
C PRO A 446 27.60 -16.30 -56.48
N VAL A 447 27.44 -15.20 -55.75
CA VAL A 447 26.11 -14.71 -55.33
C VAL A 447 25.92 -13.31 -55.89
N THR A 448 24.84 -13.14 -56.67
CA THR A 448 24.44 -11.83 -57.16
C THR A 448 23.53 -11.16 -56.13
N VAL A 449 24.01 -10.07 -55.52
CA VAL A 449 23.23 -9.25 -54.59
C VAL A 449 23.04 -7.88 -55.23
N THR A 450 21.78 -7.45 -55.37
CA THR A 450 21.42 -6.15 -55.98
C THR A 450 22.12 -5.86 -57.32
N GLY A 451 22.28 -6.87 -58.17
CA GLY A 451 22.89 -6.74 -59.50
C GLY A 451 24.42 -6.82 -59.56
N VAL A 452 25.12 -6.94 -58.43
CA VAL A 452 26.59 -7.15 -58.39
C VAL A 452 26.87 -8.62 -58.09
N ASN A 453 27.65 -9.28 -58.97
CA ASN A 453 28.01 -10.69 -58.82
C ASN A 453 29.27 -10.84 -57.96
N TYR A 454 29.10 -11.16 -56.68
CA TYR A 454 30.20 -11.39 -55.76
C TYR A 454 30.77 -12.78 -55.98
N LEU A 455 32.05 -12.87 -56.31
CA LEU A 455 32.74 -14.14 -56.52
C LEU A 455 33.27 -14.65 -55.19
N ALA A 456 33.01 -15.92 -54.88
CA ALA A 456 33.54 -16.57 -53.69
C ALA A 456 35.04 -16.86 -53.85
N GLY A 457 35.82 -16.52 -52.83
CA GLY A 457 37.25 -16.77 -52.73
C GLY A 457 37.58 -17.51 -51.43
N PRO A 458 38.04 -18.77 -51.48
CA PRO A 458 38.11 -19.63 -52.67
C PRO A 458 36.72 -20.19 -53.07
N ALA A 459 36.46 -20.35 -54.37
CA ALA A 459 35.20 -20.92 -54.88
C ALA A 459 35.05 -22.42 -54.62
N SER A 460 36.14 -23.11 -54.30
CA SER A 460 36.12 -24.47 -53.78
C SER A 460 37.36 -24.71 -52.94
N GLN A 461 37.20 -25.35 -51.79
CA GLN A 461 38.31 -25.80 -50.96
C GLN A 461 37.97 -27.12 -50.27
N VAL A 462 38.99 -27.89 -49.94
CA VAL A 462 38.83 -29.15 -49.21
C VAL A 462 39.31 -28.96 -47.78
N ALA A 463 38.49 -29.33 -46.80
CA ALA A 463 38.83 -29.34 -45.39
C ALA A 463 38.76 -30.77 -44.87
N THR A 464 39.88 -31.29 -44.38
CA THR A 464 39.93 -32.63 -43.80
C THR A 464 39.53 -32.56 -42.34
N VAL A 465 38.30 -32.96 -42.05
CA VAL A 465 37.79 -33.08 -40.69
C VAL A 465 38.39 -34.34 -40.07
N VAL A 466 38.96 -34.22 -38.87
CA VAL A 466 39.49 -35.35 -38.11
C VAL A 466 38.61 -35.55 -36.89
N GLY A 467 38.41 -36.80 -36.48
CA GLY A 467 37.44 -37.12 -35.46
C GLY A 467 37.73 -36.48 -34.10
N GLY A 468 36.70 -35.87 -33.50
CA GLY A 468 36.81 -35.18 -32.21
C GLY A 468 37.38 -33.75 -32.28
N THR A 469 37.64 -33.20 -33.46
CA THR A 469 38.12 -31.81 -33.62
C THR A 469 37.11 -30.94 -34.40
N THR A 470 37.16 -29.63 -34.17
CA THR A 470 36.47 -28.64 -34.99
C THR A 470 37.46 -28.01 -35.96
N VAL A 471 37.21 -28.15 -37.26
CA VAL A 471 38.03 -27.55 -38.31
C VAL A 471 37.33 -26.29 -38.81
N ALA A 472 38.04 -25.15 -38.80
CA ALA A 472 37.49 -23.89 -39.28
C ALA A 472 37.78 -23.68 -40.77
N VAL A 473 36.75 -23.27 -41.51
CA VAL A 473 36.82 -22.90 -42.92
C VAL A 473 36.15 -21.54 -43.10
N SER A 474 36.81 -20.64 -43.84
CA SER A 474 36.25 -19.35 -44.20
C SER A 474 36.08 -19.20 -45.70
N VAL A 475 34.94 -18.68 -46.15
CA VAL A 475 34.72 -18.27 -47.54
C VAL A 475 34.43 -16.78 -47.57
N LEU A 476 35.24 -16.03 -48.32
CA LEU A 476 35.07 -14.60 -48.52
C LEU A 476 34.44 -14.34 -49.89
N TYR A 477 33.30 -13.69 -49.94
CA TYR A 477 32.73 -13.18 -51.18
C TYR A 477 33.28 -11.80 -51.48
N VAL A 478 33.92 -11.65 -52.62
CA VAL A 478 34.52 -10.39 -53.06
C VAL A 478 33.97 -10.00 -54.42
N ALA A 479 33.63 -8.73 -54.60
CA ALA A 479 33.32 -8.21 -55.93
C ALA A 479 34.62 -8.27 -56.78
N PRO A 480 34.58 -8.78 -58.03
CA PRO A 480 35.78 -8.96 -58.85
C PRO A 480 36.54 -7.65 -59.16
N THR A 481 37.87 -7.66 -59.07
CA THR A 481 38.76 -6.55 -59.47
C THR A 481 39.32 -6.73 -60.90
N PRO A 482 39.42 -5.69 -61.75
CA PRO A 482 39.65 -5.82 -63.20
C PRO A 482 41.13 -5.96 -63.62
N SER A 483 41.41 -6.74 -64.69
CA SER A 483 42.71 -6.92 -65.37
C SER A 483 43.13 -5.73 -66.25
N MET A 484 42.84 -4.52 -65.79
CA MET A 484 42.97 -3.28 -66.53
C MET A 484 43.45 -2.17 -65.58
N GLY A 485 44.18 -1.17 -66.10
CA GLY A 485 44.62 -0.01 -65.31
C GLY A 485 43.64 1.16 -65.38
N GLN A 486 43.93 2.25 -64.67
CA GLN A 486 43.12 3.47 -64.67
C GLN A 486 43.96 4.69 -65.06
N LEU A 487 43.41 5.59 -65.88
CA LEU A 487 43.98 6.91 -66.14
C LEU A 487 43.02 7.98 -65.63
N ALA A 488 43.43 8.74 -64.62
CA ALA A 488 42.75 9.96 -64.23
C ALA A 488 43.27 11.14 -65.03
N VAL A 489 42.35 11.89 -65.63
CA VAL A 489 42.63 13.17 -66.26
C VAL A 489 41.98 14.24 -65.40
N ASP A 490 42.78 14.96 -64.63
CA ASP A 490 42.32 16.03 -63.76
C ASP A 490 42.36 17.37 -64.51
N ILE A 491 41.22 18.06 -64.58
CA ILE A 491 41.02 19.31 -65.30
C ILE A 491 40.60 20.40 -64.33
N ASN A 492 41.36 21.48 -64.28
CA ASN A 492 41.09 22.62 -63.41
C ASN A 492 41.12 23.94 -64.20
N GLY A 493 40.47 24.98 -63.66
CA GLY A 493 40.56 26.35 -64.17
C GLY A 493 39.64 26.72 -65.35
N LEU A 494 38.73 25.82 -65.75
CA LEU A 494 37.57 26.19 -66.59
C LEU A 494 36.37 26.58 -65.71
N PRO A 495 35.52 27.53 -66.16
CA PRO A 495 34.27 27.87 -65.47
C PRO A 495 33.35 26.65 -65.31
N GLY A 496 32.62 26.57 -64.20
CA GLY A 496 31.73 25.43 -63.89
C GLY A 496 30.73 25.12 -65.00
N GLY A 497 30.68 23.86 -65.44
CA GLY A 497 29.82 23.40 -66.54
C GLY A 497 30.44 23.51 -67.94
N ALA A 498 31.61 24.15 -68.10
CA ALA A 498 32.31 24.18 -69.38
C ALA A 498 33.04 22.86 -69.67
N ALA A 499 32.84 22.33 -70.88
CA ALA A 499 33.53 21.14 -71.35
C ALA A 499 34.97 21.47 -71.79
N ALA A 500 35.94 20.79 -71.20
CA ALA A 500 37.32 20.78 -71.65
C ALA A 500 37.46 20.14 -73.04
N ALA A 501 38.49 20.51 -73.79
CA ALA A 501 38.80 19.92 -75.08
C ALA A 501 40.06 19.04 -74.95
N ILE A 502 39.94 17.90 -74.26
CA ILE A 502 41.04 16.95 -74.03
C ILE A 502 40.80 15.64 -74.78
N THR A 503 41.81 15.11 -75.47
CA THR A 503 41.78 13.80 -76.13
C THR A 503 42.81 12.85 -75.52
N VAL A 504 42.39 11.64 -75.14
CA VAL A 504 43.26 10.55 -74.68
C VAL A 504 43.36 9.50 -75.78
N THR A 505 44.56 9.22 -76.28
CA THR A 505 44.82 8.16 -77.26
C THR A 505 45.77 7.10 -76.69
N GLY A 506 45.65 5.85 -77.13
CA GLY A 506 46.39 4.72 -76.56
C GLY A 506 46.48 3.48 -77.47
N PRO A 507 46.95 2.33 -76.94
CA PRO A 507 47.20 1.11 -77.71
C PRO A 507 45.92 0.54 -78.35
N ASN A 508 46.09 -0.32 -79.36
CA ASN A 508 44.99 -0.96 -80.12
C ASN A 508 44.00 0.04 -80.74
N GLY A 509 44.44 1.27 -81.03
CA GLY A 509 43.61 2.32 -81.61
C GLY A 509 42.68 3.03 -80.62
N TYR A 510 42.89 2.86 -79.32
CA TYR A 510 42.08 3.54 -78.31
C TYR A 510 42.16 5.06 -78.46
N SER A 511 41.01 5.74 -78.52
CA SER A 511 40.90 7.20 -78.56
C SER A 511 39.61 7.62 -77.88
N ARG A 512 39.68 8.59 -76.96
CA ARG A 512 38.52 9.08 -76.20
C ARG A 512 38.66 10.57 -75.89
N GLN A 513 37.57 11.32 -76.09
CA GLN A 513 37.46 12.69 -75.60
C GLN A 513 37.14 12.70 -74.11
N VAL A 514 37.79 13.60 -73.38
CA VAL A 514 37.58 13.88 -71.97
C VAL A 514 37.21 15.35 -71.85
N THR A 515 36.00 15.62 -71.41
CA THR A 515 35.45 16.97 -71.31
C THR A 515 35.35 17.49 -69.88
N THR A 516 35.55 16.63 -68.88
CA THR A 516 35.56 16.99 -67.47
C THR A 516 36.55 16.10 -66.73
N SER A 517 37.00 16.50 -65.55
CA SER A 517 37.87 15.65 -64.73
C SER A 517 37.22 14.29 -64.50
N GLU A 518 37.88 13.22 -64.91
CA GLU A 518 37.36 11.87 -64.76
C GLU A 518 38.50 10.86 -64.64
N THR A 519 38.18 9.69 -64.07
CA THR A 519 39.06 8.52 -64.12
C THR A 519 38.51 7.53 -65.14
N ILE A 520 39.27 7.32 -66.21
CA ILE A 520 38.99 6.32 -67.21
C ILE A 520 39.40 4.97 -66.63
N ASN A 521 38.40 4.20 -66.24
CA ASN A 521 38.60 2.87 -65.70
C ASN A 521 38.73 1.83 -66.81
N ALA A 522 39.31 0.70 -66.46
CA ALA A 522 39.41 -0.47 -67.31
C ALA A 522 40.17 -0.24 -68.64
N LEU A 523 41.25 0.54 -68.61
CA LEU A 523 42.13 0.74 -69.76
C LEU A 523 43.10 -0.43 -69.95
N PRO A 524 43.26 -0.94 -71.19
CA PRO A 524 44.32 -1.89 -71.51
C PRO A 524 45.69 -1.37 -71.10
N ILE A 525 46.52 -2.25 -70.55
CA ILE A 525 47.89 -1.89 -70.16
C ILE A 525 48.69 -1.41 -71.38
N GLY A 526 49.45 -0.33 -71.24
CA GLY A 526 50.26 0.28 -72.31
C GLY A 526 50.40 1.80 -72.20
N GLY A 527 51.05 2.42 -73.19
CA GLY A 527 51.30 3.87 -73.22
C GLY A 527 50.16 4.68 -73.85
N TYR A 528 49.77 5.77 -73.22
CA TYR A 528 48.72 6.70 -73.64
C TYR A 528 49.28 8.12 -73.78
N THR A 529 48.68 8.92 -74.66
CA THR A 529 48.95 10.35 -74.81
C THR A 529 47.67 11.13 -74.57
N VAL A 530 47.74 12.18 -73.74
CA VAL A 530 46.63 13.07 -73.40
C VAL A 530 46.95 14.46 -73.92
N THR A 531 46.16 14.99 -74.86
CA THR A 531 46.35 16.33 -75.45
C THR A 531 45.18 17.26 -75.12
N ALA A 532 45.47 18.52 -74.81
CA ALA A 532 44.48 19.53 -74.42
C ALA A 532 44.56 20.77 -75.32
N SER A 533 43.40 21.25 -75.77
CA SER A 533 43.24 22.47 -76.59
C SER A 533 42.54 23.59 -75.81
N ALA A 534 42.71 24.84 -76.25
CA ALA A 534 42.04 26.01 -75.68
C ALA A 534 40.51 25.91 -75.76
N VAL A 535 39.82 26.41 -74.73
CA VAL A 535 38.35 26.36 -74.61
C VAL A 535 37.82 27.77 -74.43
N THR A 536 36.86 28.17 -75.26
CA THR A 536 36.21 29.47 -75.16
C THR A 536 34.85 29.33 -74.47
N VAL A 537 34.65 30.04 -73.36
CA VAL A 537 33.41 30.01 -72.57
C VAL A 537 32.97 31.44 -72.31
N GLY A 538 31.73 31.78 -72.69
CA GLY A 538 31.19 33.13 -72.47
C GLY A 538 32.00 34.25 -73.14
N GLY A 539 32.69 33.97 -74.25
CA GLY A 539 33.54 34.93 -74.97
C GLY A 539 34.97 35.07 -74.44
N VAL A 540 35.32 34.40 -73.34
CA VAL A 540 36.69 34.39 -72.79
C VAL A 540 37.39 33.09 -73.20
N SER A 541 38.58 33.21 -73.80
CA SER A 541 39.40 32.06 -74.24
C SER A 541 40.35 31.64 -73.13
N TYR A 542 40.15 30.43 -72.60
CA TYR A 542 40.97 29.83 -71.56
C TYR A 542 41.99 28.89 -72.20
N LEU A 543 43.28 29.10 -71.91
CA LEU A 543 44.38 28.30 -72.49
C LEU A 543 44.86 27.23 -71.49
N PRO A 544 45.02 25.95 -71.90
CA PRO A 544 45.51 24.90 -71.03
C PRO A 544 47.03 24.94 -70.86
N THR A 545 47.49 24.57 -69.67
CA THR A 545 48.89 24.31 -69.36
C THR A 545 49.02 23.00 -68.57
N PRO A 546 49.83 22.02 -69.02
CA PRO A 546 50.46 21.94 -70.35
C PRO A 546 49.45 21.63 -71.46
N THR A 547 49.84 21.61 -72.73
CA THR A 547 48.95 21.27 -73.86
C THR A 547 48.98 19.78 -74.24
N ALA A 548 49.92 19.00 -73.69
CA ALA A 548 49.97 17.53 -73.84
C ALA A 548 50.77 16.85 -72.71
N GLN A 549 50.42 15.61 -72.35
CA GLN A 549 51.13 14.73 -71.41
C GLN A 549 51.08 13.27 -71.87
N ALA A 550 52.14 12.49 -71.67
CA ALA A 550 52.14 11.04 -71.87
C ALA A 550 51.93 10.30 -70.53
N ALA A 551 51.21 9.18 -70.55
CA ALA A 551 50.89 8.37 -69.37
C ALA A 551 51.06 6.86 -69.67
N ALA A 552 51.83 6.14 -68.84
CA ALA A 552 51.92 4.68 -68.92
C ALA A 552 50.90 4.04 -67.96
N ILE A 553 50.08 3.13 -68.47
CA ILE A 553 49.03 2.42 -67.71
C ILE A 553 49.46 0.98 -67.46
N THR A 554 49.58 0.62 -66.18
CA THR A 554 49.92 -0.72 -65.69
C THR A 554 48.76 -1.31 -64.88
N ALA A 555 48.69 -2.64 -64.79
CA ALA A 555 47.55 -3.33 -64.18
C ALA A 555 47.37 -2.93 -62.70
N GLY A 556 46.14 -2.57 -62.32
CA GLY A 556 45.79 -2.21 -60.94
C GLY A 556 46.28 -0.83 -60.46
N VAL A 557 46.95 -0.04 -61.31
CA VAL A 557 47.47 1.29 -60.96
C VAL A 557 46.60 2.40 -61.55
N ARG A 558 46.41 3.49 -60.78
CA ARG A 558 45.80 4.76 -61.25
C ARG A 558 46.89 5.77 -61.57
N THR A 559 47.14 6.00 -62.86
CA THR A 559 48.04 7.07 -63.33
C THR A 559 47.24 8.37 -63.46
N VAL A 560 47.81 9.51 -63.09
CA VAL A 560 47.14 10.82 -63.14
C VAL A 560 47.86 11.75 -64.10
N THR A 561 47.12 12.38 -65.03
CA THR A 561 47.55 13.54 -65.82
C THR A 561 46.70 14.74 -65.42
N ALA A 562 47.29 15.94 -65.42
CA ALA A 562 46.60 17.14 -64.95
C ALA A 562 46.80 18.33 -65.89
N PHE A 563 45.71 19.07 -66.14
CA PHE A 563 45.64 20.22 -67.04
C PHE A 563 44.96 21.39 -66.33
N SER A 564 45.58 22.57 -66.35
CA SER A 564 45.00 23.81 -65.79
C SER A 564 44.74 24.85 -66.89
N TYR A 565 43.53 25.39 -66.92
CA TYR A 565 43.08 26.43 -67.84
C TYR A 565 43.04 27.80 -67.13
N ALA A 566 43.41 28.90 -67.79
CA ALA A 566 43.36 30.24 -67.18
C ALA A 566 42.95 31.34 -68.19
N ALA A 567 42.29 32.39 -67.69
CA ALA A 567 41.94 33.62 -68.40
C ALA A 567 42.99 34.75 -68.18
N PRO A 568 43.11 35.76 -69.08
CA PRO A 568 44.07 36.87 -68.91
C PRO A 568 43.66 37.91 -67.82
N SER A 569 44.64 38.59 -67.18
CA SER A 569 44.45 39.49 -66.00
C SER A 569 43.84 40.89 -66.27
N PRO A 570 43.05 41.50 -65.33
CA PRO A 570 42.33 42.78 -65.52
C PRO A 570 43.11 44.09 -65.18
N THR A 571 42.65 45.26 -65.67
CA THR A 571 43.31 46.59 -65.57
C THR A 571 42.55 47.70 -64.81
N THR A 572 41.31 47.49 -64.35
CA THR A 572 40.48 48.47 -63.60
C THR A 572 39.90 47.86 -62.31
N GLY A 573 39.49 48.68 -61.34
CA GLY A 573 38.85 48.25 -60.06
C GLY A 573 37.43 48.80 -59.87
N SER A 574 36.84 48.64 -58.67
CA SER A 574 35.52 49.20 -58.31
C SER A 574 35.43 49.70 -56.86
N LEU A 575 34.39 50.45 -56.51
CA LEU A 575 34.11 50.96 -55.15
C LEU A 575 32.63 50.74 -54.78
N THR A 576 32.36 49.94 -53.75
CA THR A 576 31.01 49.79 -53.19
C THR A 576 30.81 50.75 -52.02
N LEU A 577 29.82 51.63 -52.12
CA LEU A 577 29.45 52.54 -51.03
C LEU A 577 28.09 52.12 -50.46
N THR A 578 28.06 51.73 -49.18
CA THR A 578 26.83 51.37 -48.47
C THR A 578 26.26 52.58 -47.74
N VAL A 579 24.99 52.87 -47.98
CA VAL A 579 24.25 54.00 -47.40
C VAL A 579 23.09 53.45 -46.59
N SER A 580 23.01 53.80 -45.31
CA SER A 580 21.95 53.35 -44.41
C SER A 580 21.35 54.48 -43.60
N GLY A 581 20.12 54.28 -43.09
CA GLY A 581 19.50 55.19 -42.12
C GLY A 581 18.84 56.46 -42.67
N VAL A 582 18.77 56.63 -44.01
CA VAL A 582 17.90 57.62 -44.66
C VAL A 582 16.55 56.93 -44.99
N PRO A 583 15.40 57.44 -44.52
CA PRO A 583 14.09 56.87 -44.84
C PRO A 583 13.70 57.10 -46.30
N ALA A 584 13.19 56.07 -46.99
CA ALA A 584 12.66 56.22 -48.34
C ALA A 584 11.42 57.16 -48.35
N PRO A 585 11.25 58.07 -49.34
CA PRO A 585 11.99 58.18 -50.61
C PRO A 585 13.18 59.17 -50.60
N ALA A 586 13.67 59.61 -49.44
CA ALA A 586 14.76 60.60 -49.40
C ALA A 586 16.09 60.00 -49.90
N ALA A 587 16.79 60.75 -50.75
CA ALA A 587 18.14 60.44 -51.21
C ALA A 587 19.18 60.91 -50.17
N ALA A 588 20.23 60.13 -49.97
CA ALA A 588 21.39 60.56 -49.20
C ALA A 588 22.17 61.64 -49.96
N ALA A 589 22.70 62.64 -49.24
CA ALA A 589 23.51 63.69 -49.81
C ALA A 589 25.00 63.33 -49.71
N ILE A 590 25.47 62.43 -50.59
CA ILE A 590 26.86 61.94 -50.63
C ILE A 590 27.52 62.20 -51.99
N THR A 591 28.78 62.63 -51.98
CA THR A 591 29.63 62.80 -53.16
C THR A 591 30.93 62.00 -53.00
N VAL A 592 31.31 61.25 -54.04
CA VAL A 592 32.58 60.50 -54.13
C VAL A 592 33.48 61.14 -55.17
N THR A 593 34.69 61.55 -54.79
CA THR A 593 35.72 62.10 -55.70
C THR A 593 36.95 61.21 -55.73
N GLY A 594 37.73 61.21 -56.82
CA GLY A 594 38.88 60.30 -56.97
C GLY A 594 39.91 60.73 -58.03
N PRO A 595 40.84 59.84 -58.40
CA PRO A 595 41.89 60.09 -59.41
C PRO A 595 41.31 60.52 -60.76
N ASP A 596 42.15 61.13 -61.60
CA ASP A 596 41.79 61.61 -62.95
C ASP A 596 40.56 62.54 -63.00
N GLY A 597 40.28 63.23 -61.89
CA GLY A 597 39.15 64.16 -61.76
C GLY A 597 37.79 63.47 -61.56
N PHE A 598 37.76 62.19 -61.21
CA PHE A 598 36.52 61.46 -60.96
C PHE A 598 35.69 62.14 -59.87
N SER A 599 34.38 62.35 -60.13
CA SER A 599 33.42 62.88 -59.16
C SER A 599 32.03 62.34 -59.46
N ARG A 600 31.33 61.78 -58.46
CA ARG A 600 29.98 61.25 -58.62
C ARG A 600 29.14 61.40 -57.35
N ALA A 601 27.90 61.85 -57.50
CA ALA A 601 26.91 61.82 -56.42
C ALA A 601 26.39 60.39 -56.22
N VAL A 602 26.21 59.98 -54.96
CA VAL A 602 25.75 58.63 -54.59
C VAL A 602 24.53 58.75 -53.66
N PRO A 603 23.31 58.79 -54.22
CA PRO A 603 22.08 59.03 -53.44
C PRO A 603 21.60 57.82 -52.63
N ALA A 604 22.13 56.63 -52.89
CA ALA A 604 21.80 55.37 -52.22
C ALA A 604 22.95 54.37 -52.37
N THR A 605 22.88 53.25 -51.65
CA THR A 605 23.86 52.16 -51.73
C THR A 605 24.12 51.78 -53.20
N THR A 606 25.36 51.94 -53.65
CA THR A 606 25.75 51.76 -55.07
C THR A 606 27.19 51.26 -55.18
N THR A 607 27.46 50.43 -56.20
CA THR A 607 28.81 50.07 -56.63
C THR A 607 29.23 50.89 -57.84
N LEU A 608 30.39 51.55 -57.77
CA LEU A 608 31.00 52.32 -58.84
C LEU A 608 32.07 51.44 -59.51
N GLU A 609 31.82 50.99 -60.74
CA GLU A 609 32.74 50.11 -61.49
C GLU A 609 33.64 50.87 -62.47
N GLY A 610 34.70 50.19 -62.96
CA GLY A 610 35.60 50.74 -63.99
C GLY A 610 36.53 51.85 -63.47
N LEU A 611 36.78 51.87 -62.17
CA LEU A 611 37.56 52.89 -61.51
C LEU A 611 39.06 52.68 -61.73
N ALA A 612 39.77 53.76 -62.03
CA ALA A 612 41.23 53.75 -62.03
C ALA A 612 41.75 53.45 -60.62
N PRO A 613 42.82 52.64 -60.47
CA PRO A 613 43.45 52.40 -59.18
C PRO A 613 43.90 53.70 -58.50
N GLY A 614 43.53 53.91 -57.24
CA GLY A 614 43.88 55.11 -56.45
C GLY A 614 42.91 55.38 -55.31
N SER A 615 43.04 56.54 -54.66
CA SER A 615 42.24 56.91 -53.47
C SER A 615 41.03 57.76 -53.82
N TYR A 616 39.85 57.38 -53.31
CA TYR A 616 38.56 58.05 -53.51
C TYR A 616 38.04 58.64 -52.20
N THR A 617 37.70 59.92 -52.15
CA THR A 617 37.13 60.59 -50.97
C THR A 617 35.61 60.60 -51.05
N VAL A 618 34.93 60.11 -50.01
CA VAL A 618 33.48 60.10 -49.83
C VAL A 618 33.10 61.18 -48.82
N THR A 619 32.26 62.15 -49.19
CA THR A 619 31.79 63.24 -48.31
C THR A 619 30.26 63.23 -48.21
N ALA A 620 29.72 63.32 -47.00
CA ALA A 620 28.29 63.23 -46.69
C ALA A 620 27.79 64.45 -45.89
N THR A 621 26.56 64.91 -46.14
CA THR A 621 25.94 66.08 -45.47
C THR A 621 24.54 65.76 -44.92
N PRO A 622 24.04 66.47 -43.87
CA PRO A 622 22.73 66.19 -43.28
C PRO A 622 21.56 66.23 -44.27
N VAL A 623 20.57 65.37 -44.06
CA VAL A 623 19.32 65.31 -44.83
C VAL A 623 18.13 65.62 -43.92
N VAL A 624 17.21 66.47 -44.35
CA VAL A 624 15.98 66.80 -43.59
C VAL A 624 14.78 66.22 -44.34
N LEU A 625 13.96 65.41 -43.64
CA LEU A 625 12.72 64.83 -44.18
C LEU A 625 11.58 65.00 -43.17
N SER A 626 10.47 65.61 -43.60
CA SER A 626 9.26 65.79 -42.78
C SER A 626 9.51 66.44 -41.40
N GLY A 627 10.46 67.38 -41.33
CA GLY A 627 10.83 68.07 -40.07
C GLY A 627 11.82 67.29 -39.18
N VAL A 628 12.21 66.08 -39.56
CA VAL A 628 13.21 65.26 -38.85
C VAL A 628 14.57 65.40 -39.54
N SER A 629 15.60 65.79 -38.77
CA SER A 629 16.97 65.95 -39.26
C SER A 629 17.76 64.64 -39.10
N TYR A 630 18.37 64.16 -40.18
CA TYR A 630 19.20 62.97 -40.24
C TYR A 630 20.67 63.37 -40.44
N LEU A 631 21.53 63.04 -39.49
CA LEU A 631 22.95 63.40 -39.49
C LEU A 631 23.82 62.23 -39.95
N PRO A 632 24.75 62.41 -40.92
CA PRO A 632 25.62 61.33 -41.40
C PRO A 632 26.83 61.10 -40.49
N ALA A 633 27.26 59.84 -40.42
CA ALA A 633 28.51 59.41 -39.80
C ALA A 633 29.19 58.29 -40.62
N PRO A 634 30.48 58.43 -40.97
CA PRO A 634 31.27 59.65 -40.91
C PRO A 634 30.81 60.69 -41.95
N THR A 635 31.09 61.97 -41.71
CA THR A 635 30.81 63.06 -42.67
C THR A 635 31.81 63.10 -43.82
N SER A 636 32.98 62.49 -43.67
CA SER A 636 33.99 62.32 -44.72
C SER A 636 34.88 61.09 -44.46
N GLN A 637 35.26 60.35 -45.51
CA GLN A 637 36.18 59.20 -45.45
C GLN A 637 36.94 59.02 -46.78
N VAL A 638 38.07 58.31 -46.78
CA VAL A 638 38.85 57.98 -47.99
C VAL A 638 38.90 56.47 -48.19
N VAL A 639 38.65 55.97 -49.40
CA VAL A 639 38.66 54.55 -49.79
C VAL A 639 39.63 54.32 -50.94
N THR A 640 40.57 53.39 -50.79
CA THR A 640 41.51 53.01 -51.86
C THR A 640 40.93 51.91 -52.75
N VAL A 641 41.04 52.08 -54.06
CA VAL A 641 40.65 51.10 -55.10
C VAL A 641 41.90 50.61 -55.81
N THR A 642 42.01 49.29 -56.02
CA THR A 642 43.11 48.65 -56.76
C THR A 642 42.58 47.87 -57.97
N ALA A 643 43.42 47.66 -58.99
CA ALA A 643 43.00 46.94 -60.22
C ALA A 643 42.55 45.51 -59.90
N GLY A 644 41.41 45.11 -60.44
CA GLY A 644 40.77 43.81 -60.20
C GLY A 644 40.06 43.67 -58.85
N ALA A 645 40.05 44.70 -58.00
CA ALA A 645 39.46 44.64 -56.66
C ALA A 645 38.40 45.73 -56.42
N THR A 646 37.55 45.48 -55.43
CA THR A 646 36.50 46.41 -55.00
C THR A 646 36.85 47.03 -53.65
N GLY A 647 37.08 48.34 -53.61
CA GLY A 647 37.15 49.10 -52.36
C GLY A 647 35.75 49.21 -51.72
N THR A 648 35.67 49.38 -50.40
CA THR A 648 34.38 49.53 -49.70
C THR A 648 34.37 50.74 -48.77
N GLY A 649 33.26 51.47 -48.73
CA GLY A 649 32.99 52.56 -47.80
C GLY A 649 31.55 52.51 -47.29
N ALA A 650 31.27 53.10 -46.13
CA ALA A 650 29.93 53.16 -45.57
C ALA A 650 29.61 54.53 -44.97
N VAL A 651 28.37 55.00 -45.14
CA VAL A 651 27.84 56.22 -44.50
C VAL A 651 26.47 55.89 -43.93
N ALA A 652 26.30 56.09 -42.62
CA ALA A 652 25.03 55.89 -41.93
C ALA A 652 24.43 57.22 -41.51
N TYR A 653 23.12 57.39 -41.69
CA TYR A 653 22.34 58.54 -41.25
C TYR A 653 21.51 58.18 -40.02
N ALA A 654 21.45 59.04 -39.01
CA ALA A 654 20.62 58.81 -37.82
C ALA A 654 19.80 60.05 -37.46
N VAL A 655 18.61 59.84 -36.90
CA VAL A 655 17.72 60.89 -36.40
C VAL A 655 18.41 61.68 -35.28
N ALA A 656 18.33 63.01 -35.32
CA ALA A 656 18.78 63.87 -34.22
C ALA A 656 18.02 63.53 -32.91
N ALA A 657 18.73 63.36 -31.79
CA ALA A 657 18.15 62.91 -30.53
C ALA A 657 17.03 63.85 -30.01
N PRO A 658 15.90 63.31 -29.48
CA PRO A 658 14.80 64.11 -28.94
C PRO A 658 15.22 64.85 -27.65
N THR A 659 14.59 66.00 -27.38
CA THR A 659 14.88 66.86 -26.20
C THR A 659 13.77 66.85 -25.13
N THR A 660 12.64 66.17 -25.37
CA THR A 660 11.48 66.07 -24.47
C THR A 660 10.98 64.62 -24.35
N GLY A 661 10.30 64.25 -23.27
CA GLY A 661 9.63 62.96 -23.04
C GLY A 661 8.12 63.09 -22.74
N GLN A 662 7.48 62.03 -22.23
CA GLN A 662 6.04 61.99 -21.92
C GLN A 662 5.71 61.22 -20.62
N LEU A 663 4.61 61.58 -19.96
CA LEU A 663 4.06 60.94 -18.75
C LEU A 663 2.62 60.48 -18.97
N SER A 664 2.34 59.20 -18.81
CA SER A 664 0.97 58.66 -18.81
C SER A 664 0.44 58.50 -17.40
N VAL A 665 -0.69 59.14 -17.09
CA VAL A 665 -1.38 59.06 -15.79
C VAL A 665 -2.64 58.22 -15.95
N THR A 666 -2.69 57.08 -15.26
CA THR A 666 -3.83 56.15 -15.27
C THR A 666 -4.60 56.23 -13.96
N ILE A 667 -5.90 56.42 -14.05
CA ILE A 667 -6.85 56.52 -12.95
C ILE A 667 -7.77 55.30 -12.98
N SER A 668 -8.03 54.73 -11.80
CA SER A 668 -8.98 53.62 -11.65
C SER A 668 -9.80 53.77 -10.37
N GLY A 669 -10.97 53.11 -10.32
CA GLY A 669 -11.78 52.97 -9.11
C GLY A 669 -12.75 54.12 -8.77
N LEU A 670 -12.78 55.18 -9.60
CA LEU A 670 -13.88 56.16 -9.58
C LEU A 670 -15.09 55.66 -10.40
N PRO A 671 -16.33 55.98 -10.00
CA PRO A 671 -17.53 55.69 -10.78
C PRO A 671 -17.54 56.49 -12.10
N GLY A 672 -18.20 55.95 -13.12
CA GLY A 672 -18.28 56.57 -14.45
C GLY A 672 -18.84 58.01 -14.37
N GLY A 673 -18.08 58.97 -14.91
CA GLY A 673 -18.44 60.41 -14.89
C GLY A 673 -17.90 61.22 -13.71
N ALA A 674 -17.22 60.60 -12.74
CA ALA A 674 -16.52 61.33 -11.68
C ALA A 674 -15.09 61.73 -12.10
N ASN A 675 -14.73 62.99 -11.90
CA ASN A 675 -13.38 63.50 -12.17
C ASN A 675 -12.42 63.15 -11.03
N ALA A 676 -11.22 62.69 -11.37
CA ALA A 676 -10.12 62.59 -10.42
C ALA A 676 -9.60 63.98 -10.01
N ALA A 677 -9.08 64.10 -8.79
CA ALA A 677 -8.45 65.31 -8.29
C ALA A 677 -6.92 65.11 -8.21
N ILE A 678 -6.26 65.10 -9.37
CA ILE A 678 -4.81 64.89 -9.51
C ILE A 678 -4.13 66.13 -10.07
N THR A 679 -2.96 66.48 -9.55
CA THR A 679 -2.08 67.52 -10.07
C THR A 679 -0.68 66.96 -10.31
N VAL A 680 -0.15 67.17 -11.51
CA VAL A 680 1.23 66.83 -11.90
C VAL A 680 2.06 68.11 -11.89
N THR A 681 3.06 68.18 -11.01
CA THR A 681 4.01 69.30 -10.94
C THR A 681 5.40 68.87 -11.38
N GLY A 682 6.19 69.74 -12.01
CA GLY A 682 7.51 69.38 -12.54
C GLY A 682 8.52 70.52 -12.61
N PRO A 683 9.65 70.32 -13.31
CA PRO A 683 10.71 71.31 -13.46
C PRO A 683 10.20 72.64 -14.03
N ASN A 684 10.90 73.74 -13.74
CA ASN A 684 10.57 75.09 -14.21
C ASN A 684 9.15 75.57 -13.87
N GLY A 685 8.56 75.07 -12.77
CA GLY A 685 7.23 75.46 -12.33
C GLY A 685 6.09 74.83 -13.14
N TYR A 686 6.36 73.77 -13.89
CA TYR A 686 5.32 73.02 -14.60
C TYR A 686 4.23 72.53 -13.64
N SER A 687 2.96 72.74 -13.99
CA SER A 687 1.80 72.25 -13.24
C SER A 687 0.65 71.93 -14.20
N HIS A 688 0.07 70.74 -14.07
CA HIS A 688 -1.01 70.25 -14.93
C HIS A 688 -2.04 69.46 -14.13
N ALA A 689 -3.32 69.77 -14.27
CA ALA A 689 -4.39 69.04 -13.58
C ALA A 689 -4.88 67.87 -14.44
N VAL A 690 -5.01 66.69 -13.83
CA VAL A 690 -5.46 65.46 -14.50
C VAL A 690 -6.78 65.01 -13.89
N THR A 691 -7.82 64.91 -14.71
CA THR A 691 -9.19 64.57 -14.27
C THR A 691 -9.68 63.22 -14.78
N ALA A 692 -9.03 62.65 -15.80
CA ALA A 692 -9.28 61.33 -16.38
C ALA A 692 -7.95 60.76 -16.95
N ASN A 693 -7.97 59.51 -17.44
CA ASN A 693 -6.77 58.90 -18.03
C ASN A 693 -6.18 59.80 -19.12
N GLU A 694 -4.91 60.18 -18.96
CA GLU A 694 -4.27 61.18 -19.82
C GLU A 694 -2.79 60.84 -20.06
N THR A 695 -2.30 61.13 -21.26
CA THR A 695 -0.86 61.10 -21.57
C THR A 695 -0.38 62.52 -21.88
N ILE A 696 0.49 63.04 -21.02
CA ILE A 696 1.08 64.38 -21.10
C ILE A 696 2.38 64.28 -21.90
N THR A 697 2.46 64.99 -23.03
CA THR A 697 3.63 64.98 -23.94
C THR A 697 4.44 66.28 -23.87
N GLY A 698 5.65 66.30 -24.43
CA GLY A 698 6.49 67.51 -24.50
C GLY A 698 7.15 67.90 -23.18
N LEU A 699 7.25 66.96 -22.24
CA LEU A 699 7.82 67.20 -20.92
C LEU A 699 9.35 67.27 -20.99
N LEU A 700 9.94 68.33 -20.45
CA LEU A 700 11.40 68.41 -20.32
C LEU A 700 11.91 67.28 -19.39
N PRO A 701 13.11 66.72 -19.66
CA PRO A 701 13.71 65.72 -18.78
C PRO A 701 13.86 66.26 -17.35
N GLY A 702 13.44 65.48 -16.35
CA GLY A 702 13.46 65.87 -14.95
C GLY A 702 12.44 65.10 -14.10
N SER A 703 12.33 65.46 -12.83
CA SER A 703 11.43 64.81 -11.87
C SER A 703 10.09 65.56 -11.79
N TYR A 704 8.99 64.82 -11.93
CA TYR A 704 7.62 65.28 -11.78
C TYR A 704 6.99 64.61 -10.56
N THR A 705 6.10 65.31 -9.86
CA THR A 705 5.32 64.78 -8.74
C THR A 705 3.86 64.73 -9.15
N VAL A 706 3.25 63.55 -9.04
CA VAL A 706 1.81 63.31 -9.24
C VAL A 706 1.17 63.27 -7.87
N ALA A 707 0.42 64.31 -7.50
CA ALA A 707 -0.28 64.41 -6.23
C ALA A 707 -1.78 64.20 -6.43
N ALA A 708 -2.40 63.37 -5.62
CA ALA A 708 -3.81 63.00 -5.70
C ALA A 708 -4.51 63.22 -4.36
N THR A 709 -5.75 63.72 -4.41
CA THR A 709 -6.58 63.99 -3.22
C THR A 709 -7.88 63.18 -3.26
N SER A 710 -8.56 63.01 -2.12
CA SER A 710 -9.83 62.28 -2.07
C SER A 710 -10.93 62.97 -2.87
N VAL A 711 -11.77 62.19 -3.55
CA VAL A 711 -12.89 62.67 -4.37
C VAL A 711 -14.20 62.21 -3.75
N VAL A 712 -15.21 63.08 -3.65
CA VAL A 712 -16.57 62.70 -3.26
C VAL A 712 -17.43 62.60 -4.51
N ALA A 713 -18.00 61.42 -4.77
CA ALA A 713 -18.90 61.19 -5.89
C ALA A 713 -20.17 60.49 -5.39
N SER A 714 -21.34 61.03 -5.75
CA SER A 714 -22.66 60.50 -5.36
C SER A 714 -22.82 60.24 -3.84
N GLY A 715 -22.23 61.11 -3.00
CA GLY A 715 -22.29 61.00 -1.54
C GLY A 715 -21.31 59.99 -0.93
N VAL A 716 -20.48 59.34 -1.73
CA VAL A 716 -19.44 58.39 -1.29
C VAL A 716 -18.06 59.03 -1.43
N THR A 717 -17.26 59.00 -0.37
CA THR A 717 -15.86 59.48 -0.39
C THR A 717 -14.96 58.39 -0.95
N TYR A 718 -14.12 58.72 -1.94
CA TYR A 718 -13.12 57.86 -2.53
C TYR A 718 -11.72 58.38 -2.19
N LEU A 719 -10.90 57.55 -1.56
CA LEU A 719 -9.52 57.88 -1.17
C LEU A 719 -8.54 57.47 -2.28
N ALA A 720 -7.64 58.38 -2.66
CA ALA A 720 -6.60 58.13 -3.64
C ALA A 720 -5.41 57.36 -3.03
N THR A 721 -4.89 56.37 -3.75
CA THR A 721 -3.69 55.59 -3.38
C THR A 721 -2.78 55.37 -4.60
N PRO A 722 -1.49 55.76 -4.53
CA PRO A 722 -0.91 56.64 -3.50
C PRO A 722 -1.46 58.07 -3.61
N THR A 723 -1.38 58.85 -2.53
CA THR A 723 -1.75 60.29 -2.54
C THR A 723 -0.66 61.17 -3.15
N SER A 724 0.56 60.66 -3.31
CA SER A 724 1.64 61.33 -4.03
C SER A 724 2.66 60.30 -4.54
N GLN A 725 3.18 60.51 -5.75
CA GLN A 725 4.29 59.73 -6.30
C GLN A 725 5.15 60.55 -7.26
N ALA A 726 6.45 60.23 -7.33
CA ALA A 726 7.38 60.86 -8.27
C ALA A 726 7.48 60.06 -9.57
N ALA A 727 7.62 60.76 -10.70
CA ALA A 727 7.88 60.21 -12.02
C ALA A 727 9.06 60.96 -12.66
N THR A 728 10.10 60.22 -13.05
CA THR A 728 11.24 60.80 -13.78
C THR A 728 11.00 60.68 -15.28
N ILE A 729 11.13 61.79 -15.98
CA ILE A 729 11.05 61.88 -17.44
C ILE A 729 12.45 62.01 -18.00
N THR A 730 12.77 61.18 -19.00
CA THR A 730 14.00 61.27 -19.80
C THR A 730 13.67 61.73 -21.21
N ALA A 731 14.64 62.30 -21.93
CA ALA A 731 14.43 62.76 -23.29
C ALA A 731 14.09 61.59 -24.23
N GLY A 732 13.00 61.68 -24.98
CA GLY A 732 12.43 60.59 -25.78
C GLY A 732 11.76 59.46 -24.98
N GLY A 733 11.80 59.52 -23.64
CA GLY A 733 11.27 58.49 -22.75
C GLY A 733 9.78 58.63 -22.48
N SER A 734 9.13 57.51 -22.16
CA SER A 734 7.78 57.46 -21.60
C SER A 734 7.86 56.99 -20.15
N SER A 735 7.20 57.72 -19.25
CA SER A 735 7.01 57.32 -17.86
C SER A 735 5.53 57.11 -17.58
N SER A 736 5.17 56.31 -16.58
CA SER A 736 3.79 56.04 -16.21
C SER A 736 3.56 56.22 -14.72
N SER A 737 2.33 56.60 -14.36
CA SER A 737 1.90 56.81 -12.99
C SER A 737 0.45 56.37 -12.83
N SER A 738 0.18 55.46 -11.89
CA SER A 738 -1.18 54.94 -11.67
C SER A 738 -1.70 55.33 -10.28
N ILE A 739 -2.89 55.94 -10.26
CA ILE A 739 -3.59 56.32 -9.03
C ILE A 739 -4.91 55.55 -8.98
N ALA A 740 -5.11 54.79 -7.90
CA ALA A 740 -6.36 54.09 -7.63
C ALA A 740 -7.20 54.85 -6.60
N TYR A 741 -8.49 54.98 -6.85
CA TYR A 741 -9.47 55.54 -5.92
C TYR A 741 -10.33 54.41 -5.37
N ALA A 742 -10.44 54.30 -4.05
CA ALA A 742 -11.28 53.31 -3.41
C ALA A 742 -12.24 53.97 -2.43
N VAL A 743 -13.45 53.43 -2.28
CA VAL A 743 -14.43 53.92 -1.30
C VAL A 743 -13.80 53.92 0.09
N GLN A 744 -13.95 55.03 0.82
CA GLN A 744 -13.54 55.15 2.22
C GLN A 744 -14.30 54.10 3.03
N ALA A 745 -13.55 53.13 3.56
CA ALA A 745 -14.14 52.09 4.39
C ALA A 745 -14.83 52.72 5.61
N PRO A 746 -16.06 52.31 5.95
CA PRO A 746 -16.73 52.77 7.16
C PRO A 746 -15.89 52.43 8.39
N THR A 747 -15.95 53.28 9.43
CA THR A 747 -15.17 53.11 10.67
C THR A 747 -16.00 52.63 11.86
N THR A 748 -17.32 52.53 11.70
CA THR A 748 -18.28 52.04 12.71
C THR A 748 -19.21 51.01 12.09
N GLY A 749 -19.69 50.06 12.89
CA GLY A 749 -20.76 49.11 12.52
C GLY A 749 -22.05 49.35 13.32
N GLN A 750 -23.01 48.44 13.19
CA GLN A 750 -24.27 48.46 13.91
C GLN A 750 -24.56 47.08 14.53
N LEU A 751 -25.36 47.03 15.59
CA LEU A 751 -25.85 45.79 16.20
C LEU A 751 -27.37 45.86 16.39
N THR A 752 -28.11 45.02 15.67
CA THR A 752 -29.53 44.81 15.90
C THR A 752 -29.73 43.67 16.90
N VAL A 753 -30.38 43.97 18.02
CA VAL A 753 -30.82 42.97 19.01
C VAL A 753 -32.32 42.79 18.83
N THR A 754 -32.74 41.63 18.35
CA THR A 754 -34.16 41.29 18.20
C THR A 754 -34.67 40.56 19.44
N VAL A 755 -35.79 41.03 19.97
CA VAL A 755 -36.46 40.47 21.15
C VAL A 755 -37.77 39.84 20.71
N SER A 756 -37.99 38.58 21.03
CA SER A 756 -39.21 37.85 20.69
C SER A 756 -39.71 37.02 21.88
N GLY A 757 -40.99 36.64 21.85
CA GLY A 757 -41.60 35.72 22.83
C GLY A 757 -42.03 36.33 24.18
N LEU A 758 -41.75 37.61 24.42
CA LEU A 758 -42.41 38.38 25.49
C LEU A 758 -43.83 38.81 25.08
N PRO A 759 -44.78 38.87 26.02
CA PRO A 759 -46.12 39.37 25.76
C PRO A 759 -46.09 40.88 25.44
N GLY A 760 -47.06 41.35 24.66
CA GLY A 760 -47.14 42.76 24.27
C GLY A 760 -47.12 43.71 25.47
N GLY A 761 -46.17 44.66 25.49
CA GLY A 761 -45.98 45.63 26.56
C GLY A 761 -44.98 45.22 27.66
N ALA A 762 -44.42 44.01 27.64
CA ALA A 762 -43.35 43.62 28.55
C ALA A 762 -41.96 44.01 28.01
N ASN A 763 -41.14 44.65 28.84
CA ASN A 763 -39.77 45.02 28.50
C ASN A 763 -38.83 43.83 28.70
N SER A 764 -37.89 43.63 27.78
CA SER A 764 -36.76 42.72 28.01
C SER A 764 -35.76 43.31 29.01
N VAL A 765 -35.01 42.44 29.67
CA VAL A 765 -33.85 42.84 30.50
C VAL A 765 -32.59 42.34 29.81
N ILE A 766 -32.10 43.14 28.87
CA ILE A 766 -30.89 42.86 28.08
C ILE A 766 -29.89 43.99 28.27
N THR A 767 -28.62 43.63 28.51
CA THR A 767 -27.49 44.57 28.53
C THR A 767 -26.47 44.16 27.47
N VAL A 768 -26.11 45.10 26.61
CA VAL A 768 -25.06 44.97 25.59
C VAL A 768 -23.82 45.70 26.07
N THR A 769 -22.74 44.98 26.31
CA THR A 769 -21.43 45.55 26.66
C THR A 769 -20.43 45.37 25.53
N GLY A 770 -19.41 46.22 25.42
CA GLY A 770 -18.47 46.17 24.30
C GLY A 770 -17.15 46.91 24.52
N PRO A 771 -16.36 47.11 23.46
CA PRO A 771 -15.09 47.83 23.49
C PRO A 771 -15.21 49.21 24.14
N ASN A 772 -14.10 49.74 24.68
CA ASN A 772 -14.04 51.06 25.33
C ASN A 772 -15.04 51.22 26.51
N SER A 773 -15.32 50.13 27.22
CA SER A 773 -16.31 50.10 28.32
C SER A 773 -17.74 50.47 27.91
N TYR A 774 -18.07 50.26 26.63
CA TYR A 774 -19.43 50.49 26.12
C TYR A 774 -20.44 49.62 26.88
N SER A 775 -21.59 50.19 27.23
CA SER A 775 -22.72 49.50 27.87
C SER A 775 -24.04 50.14 27.45
N HIS A 776 -25.02 49.35 27.04
CA HIS A 776 -26.33 49.80 26.56
C HIS A 776 -27.43 48.82 26.96
N SER A 777 -28.55 49.31 27.49
CA SER A 777 -29.70 48.48 27.87
C SER A 777 -30.72 48.37 26.74
N VAL A 778 -31.15 47.16 26.39
CA VAL A 778 -32.13 46.88 25.34
C VAL A 778 -33.42 46.38 25.98
N THR A 779 -34.52 47.12 25.78
CA THR A 779 -35.84 46.83 26.40
C THR A 779 -36.89 46.31 25.42
N ALA A 780 -36.63 46.41 24.13
CA ALA A 780 -37.39 45.81 23.02
C ALA A 780 -36.44 45.63 21.82
N THR A 781 -36.91 45.10 20.69
CA THR A 781 -36.09 45.01 19.47
C THR A 781 -35.51 46.38 19.11
N GLU A 782 -34.19 46.48 19.02
CA GLU A 782 -33.46 47.75 18.82
C GLU A 782 -32.27 47.55 17.90
N THR A 783 -31.97 48.55 17.05
CA THR A 783 -30.72 48.64 16.28
C THR A 783 -29.83 49.71 16.90
N ILE A 784 -28.74 49.27 17.52
CA ILE A 784 -27.69 50.12 18.09
C ILE A 784 -26.73 50.52 16.98
N THR A 785 -26.57 51.82 16.74
CA THR A 785 -25.76 52.36 15.64
C THR A 785 -24.43 52.96 16.11
N ALA A 786 -23.53 53.28 15.18
CA ALA A 786 -22.24 53.94 15.43
C ALA A 786 -21.32 53.19 16.42
N LEU A 787 -21.36 51.86 16.40
CA LEU A 787 -20.55 51.02 17.26
C LEU A 787 -19.12 50.89 16.73
N THR A 788 -18.13 51.07 17.60
CA THR A 788 -16.73 50.76 17.26
C THR A 788 -16.61 49.28 16.89
N PRO A 789 -15.90 48.91 15.81
CA PRO A 789 -15.71 47.51 15.45
C PRO A 789 -15.06 46.72 16.60
N GLY A 790 -15.58 45.54 16.88
CA GLY A 790 -15.15 44.69 17.98
C GLY A 790 -16.25 43.77 18.48
N THR A 791 -15.97 43.04 19.56
CA THR A 791 -16.90 42.05 20.12
C THR A 791 -17.77 42.69 21.20
N TYR A 792 -19.08 42.59 21.03
CA TYR A 792 -20.09 43.00 22.00
C TYR A 792 -20.69 41.77 22.67
N THR A 793 -20.91 41.82 23.98
CA THR A 793 -21.55 40.77 24.77
C THR A 793 -22.96 41.20 25.13
N ILE A 794 -23.94 40.37 24.78
CA ILE A 794 -25.36 40.58 25.03
C ILE A 794 -25.75 39.64 26.16
N THR A 795 -25.96 40.19 27.35
CA THR A 795 -26.41 39.43 28.53
C THR A 795 -27.89 39.68 28.75
N SER A 796 -28.68 38.62 28.95
CA SER A 796 -30.13 38.70 29.09
C SER A 796 -30.60 37.95 30.33
N SER A 797 -31.58 38.50 31.02
CA SER A 797 -32.10 37.98 32.29
C SER A 797 -33.57 37.59 32.19
N THR A 798 -34.01 36.64 33.01
CA THR A 798 -35.43 36.24 33.12
C THR A 798 -36.32 37.44 33.41
N VAL A 799 -37.44 37.53 32.69
CA VAL A 799 -38.45 38.58 32.84
C VAL A 799 -39.73 37.95 33.38
N THR A 800 -40.35 38.57 34.38
CA THR A 800 -41.69 38.18 34.85
C THR A 800 -42.71 39.19 34.35
N ALA A 801 -43.68 38.73 33.56
CA ALA A 801 -44.76 39.54 33.03
C ALA A 801 -46.11 38.82 33.22
N GLY A 802 -47.11 39.52 33.76
CA GLY A 802 -48.44 38.94 34.00
C GLY A 802 -48.45 37.68 34.89
N GLY A 803 -47.51 37.57 35.85
CA GLY A 803 -47.38 36.41 36.74
C GLY A 803 -46.70 35.19 36.11
N THR A 804 -46.32 35.24 34.83
CA THR A 804 -45.56 34.18 34.14
C THR A 804 -44.09 34.59 34.03
N SER A 805 -43.17 33.67 34.34
CA SER A 805 -41.73 33.88 34.14
C SER A 805 -41.33 33.47 32.72
N TYR A 806 -40.56 34.32 32.05
CA TYR A 806 -40.05 34.12 30.72
C TYR A 806 -38.52 34.04 30.76
N THR A 807 -37.96 32.90 30.39
CA THR A 807 -36.50 32.69 30.40
C THR A 807 -35.93 33.00 29.02
N PRO A 808 -34.88 33.83 28.92
CA PRO A 808 -34.22 34.12 27.65
C PRO A 808 -33.36 32.94 27.19
N ALA A 809 -33.38 32.67 25.89
CA ALA A 809 -32.47 31.77 25.21
C ALA A 809 -31.87 32.47 23.97
N PRO A 810 -30.53 32.58 23.87
CA PRO A 810 -29.54 32.32 24.92
C PRO A 810 -29.56 33.41 26.01
N ASN A 811 -29.16 33.08 27.25
CA ASN A 811 -29.04 34.04 28.36
C ASN A 811 -27.77 34.91 28.28
N SER A 812 -26.79 34.51 27.48
CA SER A 812 -25.63 35.32 27.10
C SER A 812 -25.16 34.92 25.71
N GLN A 813 -24.78 35.90 24.88
CA GLN A 813 -24.20 35.66 23.56
C GLN A 813 -23.31 36.81 23.14
N SER A 814 -22.41 36.56 22.19
CA SER A 814 -21.54 37.60 21.63
C SER A 814 -21.91 37.92 20.18
N ALA A 815 -21.66 39.18 19.80
CA ALA A 815 -21.78 39.67 18.43
C ALA A 815 -20.51 40.43 18.06
N THR A 816 -19.86 40.01 16.97
CA THR A 816 -18.77 40.80 16.39
C THR A 816 -19.37 41.85 15.48
N VAL A 817 -19.18 43.12 15.83
CA VAL A 817 -19.55 44.25 14.98
C VAL A 817 -18.35 44.59 14.11
N THR A 818 -18.54 44.53 12.80
CA THR A 818 -17.53 44.92 11.82
C THR A 818 -17.91 46.28 11.22
N ALA A 819 -16.92 47.07 10.86
CA ALA A 819 -17.18 48.40 10.30
C ALA A 819 -18.01 48.30 9.01
N GLY A 820 -19.08 49.10 8.90
CA GLY A 820 -20.01 49.11 7.77
C GLY A 820 -21.06 48.01 7.74
N ALA A 821 -20.98 47.04 8.66
CA ALA A 821 -21.93 45.93 8.73
C ALA A 821 -22.90 46.10 9.90
N THR A 822 -24.09 45.54 9.76
CA THR A 822 -25.03 45.33 10.86
C THR A 822 -24.92 43.88 11.30
N ALA A 823 -24.47 43.66 12.54
CA ALA A 823 -24.57 42.37 13.18
C ALA A 823 -25.99 42.21 13.76
N THR A 824 -26.58 41.02 13.66
CA THR A 824 -27.91 40.76 14.23
C THR A 824 -27.83 39.61 15.23
N ARG A 825 -28.48 39.77 16.38
CA ARG A 825 -28.65 38.71 17.39
C ARG A 825 -30.06 38.71 17.92
N SER A 826 -30.65 37.53 18.06
CA SER A 826 -31.97 37.35 18.65
C SER A 826 -31.85 36.85 20.09
N VAL A 827 -32.70 37.37 20.96
CA VAL A 827 -32.97 36.81 22.29
C VAL A 827 -34.45 36.44 22.31
N ALA A 828 -34.72 35.15 22.27
CA ALA A 828 -36.07 34.63 22.39
C ALA A 828 -36.38 34.39 23.88
N TYR A 829 -37.48 34.94 24.34
CA TYR A 829 -38.02 34.70 25.67
C TYR A 829 -39.12 33.68 25.57
N THR A 830 -38.94 32.52 26.19
CA THR A 830 -39.97 31.49 26.22
C THR A 830 -40.71 31.58 27.53
N ALA A 831 -42.04 31.59 27.49
CA ALA A 831 -42.84 31.41 28.69
C ALA A 831 -42.42 30.08 29.33
N VAL A 832 -41.97 30.14 30.58
CA VAL A 832 -41.79 28.93 31.36
C VAL A 832 -43.20 28.46 31.71
N ALA A 833 -43.74 27.55 30.89
CA ALA A 833 -44.85 26.72 31.33
C ALA A 833 -44.42 26.08 32.66
N ALA A 834 -45.30 26.08 33.65
CA ALA A 834 -45.02 25.34 34.87
C ALA A 834 -44.57 23.92 34.47
N PRO A 835 -43.43 23.42 34.98
CA PRO A 835 -42.87 22.16 34.54
C PRO A 835 -43.94 21.05 34.63
N ALA A 836 -43.96 20.14 33.64
CA ALA A 836 -44.80 18.95 33.73
C ALA A 836 -44.50 18.26 35.05
N THR A 837 -45.45 18.37 35.98
CA THR A 837 -45.27 17.85 37.33
C THR A 837 -45.67 16.40 37.31
N ILE A 838 -44.69 15.50 37.22
CA ILE A 838 -44.91 14.09 37.50
C ILE A 838 -45.11 13.98 39.00
N THR A 839 -46.37 13.97 39.42
CA THR A 839 -46.72 13.79 40.82
C THR A 839 -46.73 12.30 41.10
N VAL A 840 -45.76 11.84 41.90
CA VAL A 840 -45.81 10.50 42.47
C VAL A 840 -46.79 10.54 43.62
N ASP A 841 -48.00 10.03 43.40
CA ASP A 841 -48.97 9.85 44.47
C ASP A 841 -48.58 8.65 45.33
N THR A 842 -47.91 8.92 46.46
CA THR A 842 -47.47 7.88 47.40
C THR A 842 -48.62 7.23 48.19
N THR A 843 -49.86 7.72 48.05
CA THR A 843 -51.05 7.06 48.63
C THR A 843 -51.59 5.94 47.75
N ILE A 844 -51.30 5.99 46.45
CA ILE A 844 -51.66 4.93 45.50
C ILE A 844 -50.56 3.87 45.51
N ARG A 845 -50.94 2.63 45.84
CA ARG A 845 -50.03 1.48 45.87
C ARG A 845 -50.49 0.44 44.85
N PHE A 846 -49.54 -0.10 44.09
CA PHE A 846 -49.74 -1.21 43.16
C PHE A 846 -49.08 -2.48 43.75
N GLN A 847 -48.46 -3.31 42.91
CA GLN A 847 -47.75 -4.50 43.35
C GLN A 847 -46.50 -4.17 44.19
N LEU A 848 -46.19 -5.05 45.13
CA LEU A 848 -44.90 -5.05 45.81
C LEU A 848 -43.87 -5.71 44.90
N MET A 849 -42.82 -4.97 44.53
CA MET A 849 -41.65 -5.55 43.87
C MET A 849 -40.73 -6.14 44.95
N THR A 850 -40.63 -7.46 45.00
CA THR A 850 -39.90 -8.18 46.08
C THR A 850 -38.45 -8.50 45.74
N GLY A 851 -38.02 -8.34 44.48
CA GLY A 851 -36.64 -8.59 44.09
C GLY A 851 -36.40 -8.69 42.59
N TRP A 852 -35.13 -8.90 42.23
CA TRP A 852 -34.65 -9.10 40.86
C TRP A 852 -33.97 -10.46 40.77
N GLU A 853 -34.29 -11.23 39.72
CA GLU A 853 -33.89 -12.63 39.59
C GLU A 853 -32.97 -12.89 38.39
N ALA A 854 -31.95 -13.72 38.59
CA ALA A 854 -31.07 -14.25 37.54
C ALA A 854 -30.90 -15.77 37.66
N THR A 855 -30.49 -16.45 36.58
CA THR A 855 -30.20 -17.90 36.61
C THR A 855 -28.78 -18.16 37.14
N THR A 856 -28.55 -19.32 37.75
CA THR A 856 -27.22 -19.71 38.27
C THR A 856 -26.21 -20.15 37.20
N GLN A 857 -26.56 -20.05 35.90
CA GLN A 857 -25.63 -20.35 34.82
C GLN A 857 -24.83 -19.11 34.43
N VAL A 858 -23.60 -19.02 34.93
CA VAL A 858 -22.68 -17.89 34.78
C VAL A 858 -21.37 -18.29 34.09
N GLY A 859 -21.35 -19.46 33.46
CA GLY A 859 -20.16 -19.99 32.81
C GLY A 859 -19.24 -20.76 33.75
N GLN A 860 -19.75 -21.29 34.87
CA GLN A 860 -18.97 -22.02 35.89
C GLN A 860 -18.23 -23.27 35.35
N ALA A 861 -18.68 -23.80 34.21
CA ALA A 861 -18.01 -24.90 33.54
C ALA A 861 -16.80 -24.46 32.67
N GLU A 862 -16.67 -23.17 32.36
CA GLU A 862 -15.64 -22.64 31.46
C GLU A 862 -14.26 -22.53 32.14
N PRO A 863 -13.14 -22.81 31.45
CA PRO A 863 -11.80 -22.78 32.04
C PRO A 863 -11.40 -21.44 32.69
N GLY A 864 -11.98 -20.32 32.25
CA GLY A 864 -11.66 -18.97 32.74
C GLY A 864 -12.51 -18.49 33.92
N PHE A 865 -13.48 -19.28 34.39
CA PHE A 865 -14.49 -18.82 35.37
C PHE A 865 -13.88 -18.27 36.67
N ALA A 866 -12.87 -18.95 37.20
CA ALA A 866 -12.19 -18.50 38.43
C ALA A 866 -11.58 -17.09 38.31
N GLY A 867 -11.26 -16.64 37.10
CA GLY A 867 -10.70 -15.31 36.86
C GLY A 867 -11.69 -14.14 37.01
N TYR A 868 -13.00 -14.38 36.86
CA TYR A 868 -14.02 -13.33 36.91
C TYR A 868 -15.17 -13.59 37.90
N GLN A 869 -15.21 -14.76 38.54
CA GLN A 869 -16.29 -15.14 39.46
C GLN A 869 -16.53 -14.08 40.56
N THR A 870 -15.48 -13.61 41.24
CA THR A 870 -15.61 -12.66 42.35
C THR A 870 -16.21 -11.34 41.89
N GLU A 871 -15.66 -10.74 40.83
CA GLU A 871 -16.13 -9.46 40.27
C GLU A 871 -17.59 -9.58 39.79
N LEU A 872 -17.92 -10.67 39.10
CA LEU A 872 -19.28 -10.92 38.64
C LEU A 872 -20.28 -10.96 39.80
N MET A 873 -19.96 -11.69 40.87
CA MET A 873 -20.84 -11.77 42.04
C MET A 873 -20.95 -10.44 42.78
N ASP A 874 -19.89 -9.63 42.81
CA ASP A 874 -19.91 -8.29 43.41
C ASP A 874 -20.83 -7.35 42.62
N LEU A 875 -20.70 -7.30 41.29
CA LEU A 875 -21.56 -6.49 40.43
C LEU A 875 -23.03 -6.94 40.51
N ALA A 876 -23.27 -8.26 40.48
CA ALA A 876 -24.61 -8.82 40.54
C ALA A 876 -25.33 -8.45 41.84
N ALA A 877 -24.67 -8.62 42.98
CA ALA A 877 -25.27 -8.32 44.28
C ALA A 877 -25.32 -6.81 44.56
N ASN A 878 -24.20 -6.10 44.41
CA ASN A 878 -24.04 -4.75 44.95
C ASN A 878 -24.48 -3.64 43.99
N ASP A 879 -24.22 -3.81 42.70
CA ASP A 879 -24.51 -2.77 41.71
C ASP A 879 -25.90 -2.98 41.10
N LEU A 880 -26.21 -4.23 40.73
CA LEU A 880 -27.49 -4.57 40.09
C LEU A 880 -28.61 -4.90 41.09
N GLY A 881 -28.28 -5.18 42.36
CA GLY A 881 -29.26 -5.50 43.38
C GLY A 881 -29.99 -6.83 43.16
N ILE A 882 -29.35 -7.81 42.51
CA ILE A 882 -29.91 -9.15 42.32
C ILE A 882 -29.96 -9.85 43.68
N ASN A 883 -31.17 -10.18 44.13
CA ASN A 883 -31.44 -10.82 45.41
C ASN A 883 -32.25 -12.12 45.30
N ARG A 884 -32.48 -12.59 44.07
CA ARG A 884 -33.11 -13.87 43.78
C ARG A 884 -32.28 -14.65 42.76
N LEU A 885 -32.13 -15.96 42.93
CA LEU A 885 -31.49 -16.84 41.95
C LEU A 885 -32.38 -18.01 41.57
N ARG A 886 -32.44 -18.30 40.27
CA ARG A 886 -33.04 -19.51 39.73
C ARG A 886 -31.99 -20.62 39.59
N LEU A 887 -32.10 -21.65 40.43
CA LEU A 887 -31.21 -22.80 40.50
C LEU A 887 -31.81 -23.99 39.73
N GLU A 888 -31.08 -24.54 38.78
CA GLU A 888 -31.61 -25.59 37.90
C GLU A 888 -31.30 -27.02 38.39
N ILE A 889 -32.32 -27.88 38.41
CA ILE A 889 -32.19 -29.33 38.57
C ILE A 889 -32.68 -30.03 37.30
N ALA A 890 -31.79 -30.75 36.61
CA ALA A 890 -32.13 -31.41 35.35
C ALA A 890 -32.69 -32.82 35.59
N SER A 891 -33.55 -33.33 34.70
CA SER A 891 -34.11 -34.69 34.83
C SER A 891 -33.07 -35.81 34.83
N GLY A 892 -31.89 -35.59 34.23
CA GLY A 892 -30.77 -36.54 34.29
C GLY A 892 -30.00 -36.55 35.61
N ALA A 893 -30.40 -35.73 36.60
CA ALA A 893 -29.89 -35.86 37.97
C ALA A 893 -30.36 -37.17 38.61
N GLU A 894 -31.47 -37.75 38.15
CA GLU A 894 -31.87 -39.09 38.53
C GLU A 894 -31.43 -40.06 37.43
N ASN A 895 -30.32 -40.75 37.71
CA ASN A 895 -29.66 -41.61 36.74
C ASN A 895 -28.73 -42.61 37.45
N THR A 896 -28.39 -43.72 36.81
CA THR A 896 -27.37 -44.63 37.32
C THR A 896 -25.94 -44.09 37.14
N VAL A 897 -25.74 -43.16 36.20
CA VAL A 897 -24.43 -42.60 35.84
C VAL A 897 -24.38 -41.09 36.08
N ASP A 898 -23.32 -40.61 36.75
CA ASP A 898 -23.04 -39.17 36.87
C ASP A 898 -22.31 -38.65 35.61
N TYR A 899 -23.08 -38.38 34.56
CA TYR A 899 -22.52 -37.84 33.31
C TYR A 899 -21.90 -36.45 33.50
N TYR A 900 -22.35 -35.67 34.48
CA TYR A 900 -21.78 -34.36 34.72
C TYR A 900 -20.40 -34.47 35.36
N ALA A 901 -20.23 -35.33 36.38
CA ALA A 901 -18.93 -35.60 36.96
C ALA A 901 -17.92 -36.14 35.94
N GLN A 902 -18.35 -37.04 35.04
CA GLN A 902 -17.51 -37.53 33.94
C GLN A 902 -17.10 -36.40 32.97
N TYR A 903 -18.00 -35.47 32.67
CA TYR A 903 -17.69 -34.31 31.85
C TYR A 903 -16.70 -33.37 32.54
N ARG A 904 -16.90 -33.06 33.82
CA ARG A 904 -15.98 -32.22 34.60
C ARG A 904 -14.60 -32.85 34.77
N ALA A 905 -14.53 -34.18 34.85
CA ALA A 905 -13.27 -34.93 34.85
C ALA A 905 -12.63 -35.06 33.44
N GLY A 906 -13.25 -34.51 32.39
CA GLY A 906 -12.76 -34.63 31.00
C GLY A 906 -12.84 -36.04 30.41
N THR A 907 -13.54 -36.97 31.08
CA THR A 907 -13.70 -38.37 30.62
C THR A 907 -14.69 -38.46 29.46
N ILE A 908 -15.67 -37.54 29.39
CA ILE A 908 -16.56 -37.38 28.26
C ILE A 908 -16.59 -35.91 27.80
N THR A 909 -16.92 -35.69 26.53
CA THR A 909 -17.06 -34.35 25.95
C THR A 909 -18.33 -33.65 26.40
N SER A 910 -18.37 -32.32 26.31
CA SER A 910 -19.59 -31.52 26.56
C SER A 910 -20.77 -31.97 25.68
N ALA A 911 -20.52 -32.37 24.43
CA ALA A 911 -21.56 -32.90 23.54
C ALA A 911 -22.15 -34.23 24.06
N GLN A 912 -21.30 -35.14 24.55
CA GLN A 912 -21.74 -36.40 25.13
C GLN A 912 -22.55 -36.19 26.42
N TYR A 913 -22.13 -35.26 27.29
CA TYR A 913 -22.92 -34.88 28.46
C TYR A 913 -24.25 -34.23 28.05
N ASN A 914 -24.25 -33.29 27.10
CA ASN A 914 -25.47 -32.61 26.66
C ASN A 914 -26.50 -33.58 26.06
N ALA A 915 -26.06 -34.69 25.45
CA ALA A 915 -26.95 -35.75 24.99
C ALA A 915 -27.62 -36.54 26.14
N GLN A 916 -27.01 -36.57 27.33
CA GLN A 916 -27.46 -37.38 28.47
C GLN A 916 -28.05 -36.54 29.63
N ARG A 917 -27.86 -35.22 29.65
CA ARG A 917 -28.25 -34.34 30.79
C ARG A 917 -29.74 -34.36 31.16
N TYR A 918 -30.59 -34.85 30.28
CA TYR A 918 -32.03 -35.02 30.52
C TYR A 918 -32.49 -36.48 30.51
N ALA A 919 -31.58 -37.44 30.27
CA ALA A 919 -31.90 -38.86 30.28
C ALA A 919 -32.24 -39.28 31.71
N TRP A 920 -33.51 -39.56 31.95
CA TRP A 920 -34.01 -40.00 33.25
C TRP A 920 -34.00 -41.52 33.36
N VAL A 921 -33.52 -42.03 34.50
CA VAL A 921 -33.62 -43.43 34.90
C VAL A 921 -34.14 -43.46 36.33
N ASN A 922 -35.34 -44.01 36.54
CA ASN A 922 -36.00 -44.07 37.85
C ASN A 922 -35.06 -44.72 38.89
N ASP A 923 -34.88 -44.08 40.04
CA ASP A 923 -33.96 -44.49 41.10
C ASP A 923 -34.34 -45.85 41.73
N ASN A 924 -35.65 -46.11 41.81
CA ASN A 924 -36.30 -47.39 42.10
C ASN A 924 -37.71 -47.41 41.50
N ALA A 925 -38.61 -48.35 41.84
CA ALA A 925 -39.96 -48.42 41.25
C ALA A 925 -41.09 -47.95 42.20
N ASP A 926 -40.74 -47.57 43.43
CA ASP A 926 -41.66 -47.09 44.46
C ASP A 926 -41.43 -45.59 44.72
N PRO A 927 -42.35 -44.71 44.27
CA PRO A 927 -42.21 -43.27 44.43
C PRO A 927 -42.28 -42.80 45.88
N ASN A 928 -42.45 -43.69 46.87
CA ASN A 928 -42.49 -43.34 48.30
C ASN A 928 -41.20 -43.72 49.04
N SER A 929 -40.17 -44.19 48.33
CA SER A 929 -38.97 -44.75 48.94
C SER A 929 -37.70 -44.42 48.15
N ALA A 930 -37.15 -43.22 48.32
CA ALA A 930 -35.97 -42.78 47.58
C ALA A 930 -34.73 -43.66 47.82
N ASN A 931 -34.12 -44.15 46.74
CA ASN A 931 -32.82 -44.78 46.70
C ASN A 931 -31.75 -43.71 46.42
N GLY A 932 -31.07 -43.25 47.47
CA GLY A 932 -30.05 -42.19 47.38
C GLY A 932 -28.94 -42.44 46.35
N SER A 933 -28.66 -43.69 45.99
CA SER A 933 -27.66 -44.03 44.97
C SER A 933 -28.11 -43.73 43.53
N GLY A 934 -29.42 -43.52 43.30
CA GLY A 934 -30.01 -43.17 42.01
C GLY A 934 -29.99 -41.68 41.69
N PHE A 935 -29.59 -40.82 42.63
CA PHE A 935 -29.48 -39.38 42.41
C PHE A 935 -28.02 -38.94 42.28
N LYS A 936 -27.76 -38.02 41.33
CA LYS A 936 -26.45 -37.50 40.92
C LYS A 936 -26.44 -35.98 41.07
N TRP A 937 -25.75 -35.53 42.11
CA TRP A 937 -25.83 -34.15 42.58
C TRP A 937 -24.72 -33.23 42.04
N SER A 938 -23.68 -33.75 41.37
CA SER A 938 -22.47 -32.97 41.04
C SER A 938 -22.73 -31.66 40.28
N LYS A 939 -23.75 -31.58 39.42
CA LYS A 939 -24.11 -30.32 38.73
C LYS A 939 -24.81 -29.33 39.66
N LEU A 940 -25.72 -29.83 40.49
CA LEU A 940 -26.44 -29.03 41.48
C LEU A 940 -25.44 -28.44 42.48
N ASP A 941 -24.54 -29.28 42.97
CA ASP A 941 -23.50 -28.92 43.94
C ASP A 941 -22.54 -27.87 43.37
N GLU A 942 -22.01 -28.05 42.14
CA GLU A 942 -21.17 -27.03 41.51
C GLU A 942 -21.91 -25.70 41.37
N SER A 943 -23.20 -25.71 41.00
CA SER A 943 -23.99 -24.48 40.85
C SER A 943 -24.22 -23.77 42.19
N ILE A 944 -24.44 -24.54 43.27
CA ILE A 944 -24.58 -24.00 44.62
C ILE A 944 -23.27 -23.37 45.08
N GLU A 945 -22.16 -24.09 44.94
CA GLU A 945 -20.84 -23.68 45.43
C GLU A 945 -20.26 -22.52 44.64
N SER A 946 -20.43 -22.52 43.32
CA SER A 946 -19.90 -21.48 42.43
C SER A 946 -20.70 -20.19 42.41
N THR A 947 -22.00 -20.24 42.73
CA THR A 947 -22.91 -19.12 42.48
C THR A 947 -23.81 -18.80 43.67
N VAL A 948 -24.54 -19.80 44.20
CA VAL A 948 -25.53 -19.56 45.26
C VAL A 948 -24.85 -19.15 46.57
N LEU A 949 -23.83 -19.87 47.03
CA LEU A 949 -23.10 -19.54 48.26
C LEU A 949 -22.38 -18.18 48.17
N PRO A 950 -21.67 -17.85 47.07
CA PRO A 950 -21.10 -16.51 46.88
C PRO A 950 -22.13 -15.37 46.92
N MET A 951 -23.31 -15.55 46.32
CA MET A 951 -24.39 -14.55 46.37
C MET A 951 -25.02 -14.44 47.75
N ARG A 952 -25.27 -15.57 48.43
CA ARG A 952 -25.75 -15.60 49.83
C ARG A 952 -24.81 -14.85 50.75
N SER A 953 -23.50 -15.04 50.61
CA SER A 953 -22.50 -14.35 51.42
C SER A 953 -22.58 -12.83 51.27
N ARG A 954 -22.67 -12.33 50.03
CA ARG A 954 -22.76 -10.89 49.72
C ARG A 954 -24.04 -10.25 50.22
N LEU A 955 -25.17 -10.92 50.04
CA LEU A 955 -26.46 -10.42 50.52
C LEU A 955 -26.53 -10.49 52.05
N ALA A 956 -26.00 -11.54 52.68
CA ALA A 956 -25.92 -11.63 54.13
C ALA A 956 -25.06 -10.51 54.74
N ALA A 957 -23.99 -10.09 54.06
CA ALA A 957 -23.19 -8.93 54.47
C ALA A 957 -23.99 -7.60 54.47
N ARG A 958 -25.14 -7.56 53.80
CA ARG A 958 -26.10 -6.44 53.78
C ARG A 958 -27.32 -6.68 54.67
N GLY A 959 -27.38 -7.80 55.39
CA GLY A 959 -28.55 -8.20 56.17
C GLY A 959 -29.73 -8.70 55.32
N GLU A 960 -29.48 -9.07 54.06
CA GLU A 960 -30.48 -9.60 53.14
C GLU A 960 -30.33 -11.13 53.00
N ALA A 961 -31.45 -11.82 52.78
CA ALA A 961 -31.45 -13.24 52.43
C ALA A 961 -31.60 -13.40 50.91
N LEU A 962 -30.82 -14.30 50.32
CA LEU A 962 -31.02 -14.70 48.92
C LEU A 962 -32.25 -15.58 48.82
N TYR A 963 -33.19 -15.24 47.92
CA TYR A 963 -34.30 -16.12 47.57
C TYR A 963 -33.87 -17.09 46.46
N VAL A 964 -33.99 -18.40 46.69
CA VAL A 964 -33.59 -19.46 45.75
C VAL A 964 -34.82 -20.14 45.16
N ASN A 965 -35.04 -19.94 43.87
CA ASN A 965 -36.09 -20.60 43.09
C ASN A 965 -35.52 -21.87 42.40
N LEU A 966 -35.94 -23.06 42.85
CA LEU A 966 -35.54 -24.33 42.23
C LEU A 966 -36.35 -24.58 40.96
N ASN A 967 -35.68 -24.58 39.81
CA ASN A 967 -36.30 -24.84 38.52
C ASN A 967 -35.99 -26.25 38.02
N TYR A 968 -37.03 -27.04 37.79
CA TYR A 968 -36.88 -28.34 37.15
C TYR A 968 -36.76 -28.23 35.63
N VAL A 969 -35.72 -28.82 35.06
CA VAL A 969 -35.39 -28.72 33.63
C VAL A 969 -35.39 -30.10 32.98
N SER A 970 -36.24 -30.27 31.97
CA SER A 970 -36.34 -31.53 31.26
C SER A 970 -36.84 -31.30 29.83
N PHE A 971 -36.23 -31.99 28.86
CA PHE A 971 -36.63 -31.96 27.47
C PHE A 971 -36.49 -33.36 26.86
N GLY A 972 -37.45 -33.79 26.05
CA GLY A 972 -37.52 -35.15 25.50
C GLY A 972 -38.61 -36.02 26.12
N ASN A 973 -38.57 -37.34 25.85
CA ASN A 973 -39.70 -38.27 26.06
C ASN A 973 -39.59 -39.19 27.30
N SER A 974 -38.48 -39.21 28.06
CA SER A 974 -38.30 -40.07 29.25
C SER A 974 -37.96 -39.22 30.46
N THR A 975 -38.92 -39.00 31.37
CA THR A 975 -38.83 -37.92 32.36
C THR A 975 -39.72 -38.17 33.59
N ALA A 976 -39.25 -37.80 34.80
CA ALA A 976 -39.93 -38.03 36.08
C ALA A 976 -41.34 -37.42 36.15
N GLN A 977 -41.56 -36.26 35.51
CA GLN A 977 -42.84 -35.55 35.53
C GLN A 977 -44.01 -36.35 34.96
N GLN A 978 -43.77 -37.38 34.14
CA GLN A 978 -44.83 -38.27 33.66
C GLN A 978 -45.58 -38.97 34.80
N SER A 979 -44.95 -39.12 35.96
CA SER A 979 -45.58 -39.52 37.22
C SER A 979 -45.44 -38.39 38.24
N ALA A 980 -46.57 -37.81 38.67
CA ALA A 980 -46.54 -36.75 39.67
C ALA A 980 -45.94 -37.21 41.01
N ALA A 981 -46.00 -38.51 41.30
CA ALA A 981 -45.40 -39.09 42.50
C ALA A 981 -43.87 -39.19 42.34
N GLU A 982 -43.34 -39.71 41.22
CA GLU A 982 -41.88 -39.79 41.00
C GLU A 982 -41.24 -38.40 40.94
N TYR A 983 -41.89 -37.45 40.26
CA TYR A 983 -41.45 -36.06 40.28
C TYR A 983 -41.38 -35.49 41.71
N ALA A 984 -42.42 -35.74 42.52
CA ALA A 984 -42.44 -35.28 43.90
C ALA A 984 -41.33 -35.94 44.75
N GLU A 985 -40.93 -37.17 44.44
CA GLU A 985 -39.80 -37.85 45.07
C GLU A 985 -38.48 -37.16 44.74
N LEU A 986 -38.20 -36.92 43.47
CA LEU A 986 -37.00 -36.20 43.03
C LEU A 986 -36.89 -34.81 43.67
N ILE A 987 -37.99 -34.05 43.71
CA ILE A 987 -37.99 -32.73 44.36
C ILE A 987 -37.75 -32.86 45.86
N LEU A 988 -38.38 -33.82 46.55
CA LEU A 988 -38.12 -34.06 47.98
C LEU A 988 -36.65 -34.46 48.23
N ALA A 989 -36.10 -35.36 47.42
CA ALA A 989 -34.70 -35.77 47.49
C ALA A 989 -33.76 -34.58 47.30
N THR A 990 -34.08 -33.66 46.37
CA THR A 990 -33.33 -32.42 46.15
C THR A 990 -33.35 -31.51 47.39
N PHE A 991 -34.52 -31.34 48.03
CA PHE A 991 -34.66 -30.55 49.26
C PHE A 991 -33.85 -31.17 50.42
N GLN A 992 -33.92 -32.48 50.59
CA GLN A 992 -33.19 -33.21 51.63
C GLN A 992 -31.67 -33.15 51.40
N HIS A 993 -31.22 -33.29 50.15
CA HIS A 993 -29.82 -33.15 49.78
C HIS A 993 -29.30 -31.75 50.15
N MET A 994 -29.97 -30.69 49.67
CA MET A 994 -29.57 -29.31 49.97
C MET A 994 -29.59 -28.99 51.47
N GLN A 995 -30.62 -29.46 52.20
CA GLN A 995 -30.69 -29.28 53.65
C GLN A 995 -29.52 -29.98 54.36
N SER A 996 -29.21 -31.22 53.97
CA SER A 996 -28.17 -32.01 54.63
C SER A 996 -26.75 -31.52 54.32
N GLN A 997 -26.47 -31.11 53.08
CA GLN A 997 -25.13 -30.68 52.66
C GLN A 997 -24.85 -29.21 52.96
N TYR A 998 -25.85 -28.34 52.74
CA TYR A 998 -25.64 -26.89 52.74
C TYR A 998 -26.43 -26.15 53.83
N GLY A 999 -27.30 -26.83 54.57
CA GLY A 999 -28.05 -26.25 55.69
C GLY A 999 -29.17 -25.29 55.28
N PHE A 1000 -29.57 -25.27 54.00
CA PHE A 1000 -30.71 -24.51 53.51
C PHE A 1000 -31.50 -25.29 52.46
N VAL A 1001 -32.76 -24.90 52.24
CA VAL A 1001 -33.62 -25.44 51.18
C VAL A 1001 -34.02 -24.33 50.21
N PRO A 1002 -34.50 -24.66 49.00
CA PRO A 1002 -35.09 -23.67 48.10
C PRO A 1002 -36.30 -22.98 48.72
N ASP A 1003 -36.47 -21.69 48.41
CA ASP A 1003 -37.62 -20.88 48.81
C ASP A 1003 -38.82 -21.09 47.88
N ALA A 1004 -38.56 -21.46 46.61
CA ALA A 1004 -39.60 -21.79 45.64
C ALA A 1004 -39.26 -23.01 44.78
N VAL A 1005 -40.30 -23.56 44.16
CA VAL A 1005 -40.22 -24.56 43.10
C VAL A 1005 -40.91 -24.02 41.85
N GLU A 1006 -40.12 -23.79 40.80
CA GLU A 1006 -40.58 -23.61 39.43
C GLU A 1006 -40.70 -24.99 38.77
N VAL A 1007 -41.95 -25.42 38.61
CA VAL A 1007 -42.33 -26.83 38.44
C VAL A 1007 -41.72 -27.47 37.20
N ILE A 1008 -41.61 -26.70 36.10
CA ILE A 1008 -41.02 -27.15 34.86
C ILE A 1008 -40.65 -25.96 33.98
N LEU A 1009 -39.43 -25.99 33.42
CA LEU A 1009 -38.99 -25.01 32.42
C LEU A 1009 -39.73 -25.25 31.08
N GLU A 1010 -40.25 -24.17 30.49
CA GLU A 1010 -40.85 -24.17 29.15
C GLU A 1010 -41.78 -25.37 28.86
N PRO A 1011 -42.89 -25.53 29.62
CA PRO A 1011 -43.75 -26.71 29.53
C PRO A 1011 -44.29 -26.98 28.11
N ASP A 1012 -44.40 -25.97 27.25
CA ASP A 1012 -44.85 -26.14 25.85
C ASP A 1012 -43.93 -27.04 25.02
N ASN A 1013 -42.67 -27.21 25.44
CA ASN A 1013 -41.67 -28.08 24.82
C ASN A 1013 -41.64 -29.50 25.44
N ASN A 1014 -42.52 -29.81 26.40
CA ASN A 1014 -42.50 -31.07 27.14
C ASN A 1014 -43.78 -31.91 26.92
N THR A 1015 -43.91 -33.09 27.52
CA THR A 1015 -45.13 -33.92 27.45
C THR A 1015 -46.26 -33.38 28.33
N ILE A 1016 -45.93 -32.63 29.39
CA ILE A 1016 -46.88 -32.00 30.30
C ILE A 1016 -47.04 -30.51 29.96
N ARG A 1017 -47.91 -30.24 28.97
CA ARG A 1017 -48.13 -28.89 28.41
C ARG A 1017 -49.36 -28.17 28.99
N THR A 1018 -50.23 -28.90 29.69
CA THR A 1018 -51.54 -28.38 30.11
C THR A 1018 -51.48 -27.81 31.52
N GLY A 1019 -52.31 -26.80 31.81
CA GLY A 1019 -52.45 -26.26 33.16
C GLY A 1019 -52.89 -27.33 34.17
N THR A 1020 -53.71 -28.30 33.73
CA THR A 1020 -54.13 -29.45 34.53
C THR A 1020 -52.96 -30.34 34.94
N GLY A 1021 -52.07 -30.66 34.00
CA GLY A 1021 -50.91 -31.50 34.28
C GLY A 1021 -49.93 -30.83 35.25
N ILE A 1022 -49.63 -29.55 35.02
CA ILE A 1022 -48.76 -28.76 35.90
C ILE A 1022 -49.38 -28.59 37.30
N GLY A 1023 -50.68 -28.30 37.38
CA GLY A 1023 -51.41 -28.21 38.65
C GLY A 1023 -51.38 -29.52 39.45
N GLY A 1024 -51.45 -30.67 38.78
CA GLY A 1024 -51.30 -31.99 39.40
C GLY A 1024 -49.91 -32.22 40.01
N LEU A 1025 -48.85 -31.78 39.33
CA LEU A 1025 -47.48 -31.81 39.86
C LEU A 1025 -47.34 -30.94 41.10
N ILE A 1026 -47.88 -29.70 41.07
CA ILE A 1026 -47.86 -28.77 42.20
C ILE A 1026 -48.55 -29.38 43.42
N ALA A 1027 -49.77 -29.91 43.24
CA ALA A 1027 -50.55 -30.47 44.35
C ALA A 1027 -49.85 -31.67 44.99
N THR A 1028 -49.32 -32.59 44.18
CA THR A 1028 -48.65 -33.80 44.65
C THR A 1028 -47.33 -33.48 45.34
N THR A 1029 -46.50 -32.65 44.71
CA THR A 1029 -45.19 -32.23 45.24
C THR A 1029 -45.35 -31.42 46.51
N GLY A 1030 -46.28 -30.47 46.51
CA GLY A 1030 -46.57 -29.66 47.69
C GLY A 1030 -47.05 -30.52 48.87
N ALA A 1031 -47.91 -31.52 48.64
CA ALA A 1031 -48.36 -32.40 49.72
C ALA A 1031 -47.21 -33.22 50.31
N ARG A 1032 -46.32 -33.74 49.44
CA ARG A 1032 -45.14 -34.50 49.85
C ARG A 1032 -44.12 -33.66 50.61
N LEU A 1033 -43.79 -32.47 50.10
CA LEU A 1033 -42.89 -31.54 50.78
C LEU A 1033 -43.45 -31.12 52.14
N ALA A 1034 -44.75 -30.81 52.22
CA ALA A 1034 -45.40 -30.45 53.49
C ALA A 1034 -45.36 -31.60 54.51
N ALA A 1035 -45.55 -32.85 54.08
CA ALA A 1035 -45.41 -34.03 54.94
C ALA A 1035 -43.98 -34.21 55.47
N ALA A 1036 -42.97 -33.76 54.72
CA ALA A 1036 -41.57 -33.71 55.13
C ALA A 1036 -41.17 -32.43 55.88
N GLY A 1037 -42.11 -31.51 56.14
CA GLY A 1037 -41.88 -30.26 56.88
C GLY A 1037 -41.36 -29.09 56.03
N PHE A 1038 -41.40 -29.20 54.70
CA PHE A 1038 -41.01 -28.14 53.77
C PHE A 1038 -42.21 -27.42 53.17
N HIS A 1039 -42.13 -26.09 53.06
CA HIS A 1039 -43.22 -25.23 52.58
C HIS A 1039 -42.73 -24.17 51.58
N PRO A 1040 -42.22 -24.56 50.40
CA PRO A 1040 -41.80 -23.59 49.39
C PRO A 1040 -43.00 -22.95 48.67
N ASP A 1041 -42.76 -21.81 48.05
CA ASP A 1041 -43.64 -21.23 47.04
C ASP A 1041 -43.64 -22.10 45.76
N PHE A 1042 -44.73 -22.09 44.99
CA PHE A 1042 -44.77 -22.74 43.66
C PHE A 1042 -45.02 -21.73 42.54
N SER A 1043 -44.27 -21.85 41.45
CA SER A 1043 -44.45 -21.07 40.21
C SER A 1043 -44.70 -21.98 38.99
N ALA A 1044 -45.60 -21.54 38.10
CA ALA A 1044 -46.17 -22.36 37.03
C ALA A 1044 -45.89 -21.89 35.58
N ARG A 1045 -45.20 -20.76 35.30
CA ARG A 1045 -45.09 -20.20 33.92
C ARG A 1045 -43.90 -19.29 33.55
N ARG A 1046 -43.41 -19.48 32.31
CA ARG A 1046 -42.87 -18.44 31.37
C ARG A 1046 -43.24 -18.69 29.88
N SER A 1047 -44.53 -18.86 29.57
CA SER A 1047 -45.06 -18.74 28.19
C SER A 1047 -46.51 -18.24 28.23
N SER A 1048 -47.02 -17.61 27.17
CA SER A 1048 -48.25 -16.79 27.21
C SER A 1048 -49.61 -17.50 27.07
N ALA A 1049 -49.70 -18.82 26.81
CA ALA A 1049 -50.94 -19.45 26.28
C ALA A 1049 -51.87 -20.31 27.21
N SER A 1050 -51.64 -20.48 28.51
CA SER A 1050 -52.25 -21.52 29.37
C SER A 1050 -52.55 -21.14 30.85
N ALA A 1051 -52.45 -19.86 31.24
CA ALA A 1051 -52.68 -19.40 32.62
C ALA A 1051 -54.13 -19.61 33.14
N PRO A 1052 -55.18 -19.53 32.31
CA PRO A 1052 -56.56 -19.71 32.80
C PRO A 1052 -56.92 -21.13 33.24
N GLN A 1053 -56.05 -22.13 33.04
CA GLN A 1053 -56.38 -23.56 33.29
C GLN A 1053 -55.73 -24.18 34.54
N CYS A 1054 -54.73 -23.55 35.16
CA CYS A 1054 -54.19 -24.03 36.46
C CYS A 1054 -55.14 -23.76 37.64
N SER A 1055 -56.00 -22.75 37.51
CA SER A 1055 -56.93 -22.28 38.54
C SER A 1055 -58.11 -23.23 38.82
N SER A 1056 -58.27 -24.29 38.03
CA SER A 1056 -59.39 -25.25 38.13
C SER A 1056 -59.09 -26.49 38.98
N ILE A 1057 -57.86 -26.66 39.50
CA ILE A 1057 -57.48 -27.82 40.33
C ILE A 1057 -57.46 -27.46 41.83
N SER A 1058 -58.26 -28.20 42.60
CA SER A 1058 -58.34 -28.08 44.07
C SER A 1058 -56.97 -28.34 44.73
N GLY A 1059 -56.53 -27.41 45.58
CA GLY A 1059 -55.26 -27.49 46.32
C GLY A 1059 -54.00 -27.01 45.57
N ALA A 1060 -54.06 -26.82 44.25
CA ALA A 1060 -52.98 -26.20 43.48
C ALA A 1060 -52.97 -24.67 43.65
N VAL A 1061 -54.16 -24.05 43.56
CA VAL A 1061 -54.33 -22.58 43.64
C VAL A 1061 -53.89 -22.01 44.98
N SER A 1062 -54.10 -22.73 46.08
CA SER A 1062 -53.69 -22.29 47.42
C SER A 1062 -52.18 -22.35 47.66
N ARG A 1063 -51.41 -22.94 46.74
CA ARG A 1063 -49.96 -23.15 46.85
C ARG A 1063 -49.16 -22.38 45.80
N ILE A 1064 -49.82 -21.82 44.80
CA ILE A 1064 -49.19 -20.98 43.76
C ILE A 1064 -48.93 -19.60 44.36
N SER A 1065 -47.69 -19.13 44.34
CA SER A 1065 -47.42 -17.73 44.64
C SER A 1065 -47.87 -16.90 43.44
N THR A 1066 -48.66 -15.86 43.70
CA THR A 1066 -49.13 -14.94 42.65
C THR A 1066 -48.01 -13.96 42.30
N GLN A 1067 -46.95 -14.47 41.66
CA GLN A 1067 -45.99 -13.62 40.95
C GLN A 1067 -46.51 -13.41 39.52
N THR A 1068 -47.11 -12.25 39.28
CA THR A 1068 -47.27 -11.66 37.94
C THR A 1068 -46.17 -10.66 37.67
#